data_AF-A0A7C6IT24-F1
#
_entry.id   AF-A0A7C6IT24-F1
#
_cell.length_a   1.000
_cell.length_b   1.000
_cell.length_c   1.000
_cell.angle_alpha   90.00
_cell.angle_beta   90.00
_cell.angle_gamma   90.00
#
_symmetry.space_group_name_H-M   'P 1'
#
loop_
_entity.id
_entity.type
_entity.pdbx_description
1 polymer ?
#
loop_
_entity_poly.entity_id
_entity_poly.type
_entity_poly.pdbx_seq_one_letter_code
_entity_poly.pdbx_strand_id
1 'polypeptide(L)'
;MKLTIGMIVKNESRHLKKCLEALQPVLDGVDSELIIVDTGSTDNTVEIARQFTDKVYFHEWEDDFARARNVTIDKARGQWYFYIDADEVLEKAEDIIEFFNTDKHNRFNALAVKIKNIHIEDNDQAVSEFYSLRIIRLDGQTRFKGRIHEQIPVKGPVLLSKACLNHRGYLNTDQQLMERKFQRNSELLKKALEDMPDDYNILYHLAKIYRMHEDYSQAGGYIERAYNIVRSKKIHPMYIYNGLIRHYIHQGRFSDAERVCLEAVKNKKADTTAYIDTYYYLASARASQGKYEKAVDSYNRYLKLLDAYNKNELPMDFSTQVYTAKVQDHVHLQLSSLYDKLGNEDKAVAQANIVLDLQKKDKDWKAALKQLVHLWVKYGRYDQITSYYEEILDMPSHWDDDRETLFTYLLEREMGKRLAARKELISRFAGLQRDTGYALLNRVRMWLDNTGHQKDTDELVSKIYFLDMGNRQNFYGDILYFLMRLNKPLTKVLKGVREHKLEGFVKYIHSRHKDADEVIIDYICSRGTNLSLEETRICKILALLVLLKDSIAMDRYRDILKRYLDFGTSYLEKLYSPEVINEQNAALVKTDEDAFLLYAYHAQRVMDENPAEYVRYLRKALKEYPYMKKAVEVLVQDIQDRQSAAQKEPYGQFEEYKKTVKSNINMLIEAQKFEEAKMLIDEYLKILPDDGDIYSSKGIIAMMEGDLALAEEIFLEGLSVDENNFDLNFNLAYLYRSQQDNQKAAVYYKKALENAEDEQSKKELKELLGLVEDTDKTIVEKTANKDFKSRKLHLGCGRNILKGWINLDIIHLPGVDVVADLDNCKNVRLPFDDNSIEEFYASHLIEHINNPLPMMEELHRIAKPNAIAVFKCPYGSSDDAVEDPTHVRQYFLTSFGYFSQPFYWRADYGYRGDWLTEKITLVVDKDRYSGKTPQEILEEVNRYRNVVKEMIVQLKAIKPIREPKKELQTLPKIEICLM
;
A
#
# COMPACT_ATOMS: atom_id res chain seq x y z
N MET A 1 -14.76 1.74 -62.66
CA MET A 1 -14.61 1.51 -61.22
C MET A 1 -13.20 1.03 -60.92
N LYS A 2 -12.40 1.85 -60.24
CA LYS A 2 -11.05 1.49 -59.78
C LYS A 2 -11.09 0.79 -58.41
N LEU A 3 -11.89 1.30 -57.48
CA LEU A 3 -11.89 0.87 -56.08
C LEU A 3 -13.30 0.50 -55.59
N THR A 4 -13.43 -0.62 -54.89
CA THR A 4 -14.60 -0.92 -54.06
C THR A 4 -14.19 -0.78 -52.60
N ILE A 5 -14.93 0.01 -51.83
CA ILE A 5 -14.84 0.06 -50.37
C ILE A 5 -15.91 -0.87 -49.81
N GLY A 6 -15.50 -1.92 -49.08
CA GLY A 6 -16.39 -2.93 -48.55
C GLY A 6 -16.40 -2.98 -47.03
N MET A 7 -17.60 -3.00 -46.44
CA MET A 7 -17.79 -2.99 -44.99
C MET A 7 -18.87 -4.00 -44.59
N ILE A 8 -18.65 -4.69 -43.46
CA ILE A 8 -19.68 -5.46 -42.78
C ILE A 8 -20.12 -4.70 -41.53
N VAL A 9 -21.41 -4.69 -41.22
CA VAL A 9 -21.96 -3.94 -40.08
C VAL A 9 -22.93 -4.78 -39.26
N LYS A 10 -22.98 -4.49 -37.95
CA LYS A 10 -23.99 -4.99 -37.01
C LYS A 10 -24.05 -4.11 -35.77
N ASN A 11 -25.14 -3.37 -35.57
CA ASN A 11 -25.34 -2.53 -34.39
C ASN A 11 -24.23 -1.49 -34.14
N GLU A 12 -23.84 -0.76 -35.19
CA GLU A 12 -22.74 0.21 -35.17
C GLU A 12 -23.23 1.66 -35.33
N SER A 13 -24.47 1.97 -34.95
CA SER A 13 -25.07 3.30 -35.14
C SER A 13 -24.29 4.43 -34.45
N ARG A 14 -23.47 4.10 -33.43
CA ARG A 14 -22.61 5.03 -32.69
C ARG A 14 -21.38 5.50 -33.48
N HIS A 15 -20.80 4.62 -34.30
CA HIS A 15 -19.50 4.86 -34.95
C HIS A 15 -19.61 5.02 -36.47
N LEU A 16 -20.56 4.31 -37.09
CA LEU A 16 -20.66 4.18 -38.54
C LEU A 16 -20.68 5.52 -39.27
N LYS A 17 -21.47 6.50 -38.78
CA LYS A 17 -21.56 7.82 -39.43
C LYS A 17 -20.19 8.52 -39.54
N LYS A 18 -19.42 8.53 -38.46
CA LYS A 18 -18.08 9.15 -38.45
C LYS A 18 -17.09 8.42 -39.37
N CYS A 19 -17.17 7.09 -39.42
CA CYS A 19 -16.38 6.27 -40.35
C CYS A 19 -16.69 6.65 -41.81
N LEU A 20 -17.98 6.68 -42.17
CA LEU A 20 -18.42 6.98 -43.53
C LEU A 20 -18.10 8.42 -43.96
N GLU A 21 -18.28 9.40 -43.06
CA GLU A 21 -17.87 10.80 -43.30
C GLU A 21 -16.37 10.91 -43.59
N ALA A 22 -15.53 10.17 -42.87
CA ALA A 22 -14.08 10.16 -43.10
C ALA A 22 -13.65 9.46 -44.41
N LEU A 23 -14.50 8.61 -44.98
CA LEU A 23 -14.27 7.94 -46.27
C LEU A 23 -14.76 8.76 -47.47
N GLN A 24 -15.62 9.75 -47.26
CA GLN A 24 -16.18 10.59 -48.32
C GLN A 24 -15.11 11.20 -49.25
N PRO A 25 -13.98 11.74 -48.75
CA PRO A 25 -12.93 12.25 -49.63
C PRO A 25 -12.32 11.20 -50.57
N VAL A 26 -12.26 9.92 -50.15
CA VAL A 26 -11.81 8.82 -51.00
C VAL A 26 -12.86 8.49 -52.07
N LEU A 27 -14.15 8.50 -51.68
CA LEU A 27 -15.26 8.27 -52.60
C LEU A 27 -15.34 9.32 -53.70
N ASP A 28 -15.08 10.58 -53.35
CA ASP A 28 -15.10 11.71 -54.28
C ASP A 28 -13.81 11.78 -55.14
N GLY A 29 -12.67 11.39 -54.57
CA GLY A 29 -11.34 11.55 -55.19
C GLY A 29 -10.86 10.36 -56.04
N VAL A 30 -11.53 9.22 -55.98
CA VAL A 30 -11.21 7.99 -56.72
C VAL A 30 -12.49 7.43 -57.34
N ASP A 31 -12.46 7.00 -58.61
CA ASP A 31 -13.55 6.26 -59.25
C ASP A 31 -13.87 4.98 -58.45
N SER A 32 -14.85 5.08 -57.55
CA SER A 32 -15.06 4.12 -56.48
C SER A 32 -16.54 3.90 -56.15
N GLU A 33 -16.80 2.80 -55.45
CA GLU A 33 -18.11 2.49 -54.88
C GLU A 33 -17.99 2.07 -53.41
N LEU A 34 -19.05 2.28 -52.65
CA LEU A 34 -19.22 1.79 -51.29
C LEU A 34 -20.21 0.62 -51.28
N ILE A 35 -19.84 -0.49 -50.64
CA ILE A 35 -20.68 -1.67 -50.45
C ILE A 35 -20.75 -1.98 -48.96
N ILE A 36 -21.97 -2.00 -48.42
CA ILE A 36 -22.21 -2.32 -47.02
C ILE A 36 -23.06 -3.58 -46.95
N VAL A 37 -22.61 -4.57 -46.18
CA VAL A 37 -23.36 -5.79 -45.86
C VAL A 37 -23.75 -5.75 -44.38
N ASP A 38 -25.05 -5.67 -44.11
CA ASP A 38 -25.62 -5.80 -42.77
C ASP A 38 -25.79 -7.27 -42.39
N THR A 39 -25.39 -7.61 -41.17
CA THR A 39 -25.46 -8.98 -40.62
C THR A 39 -26.51 -9.14 -39.51
N GLY A 40 -27.58 -8.35 -39.60
CA GLY A 40 -28.71 -8.35 -38.67
C GLY A 40 -28.60 -7.27 -37.61
N SER A 41 -28.47 -6.00 -38.03
CA SER A 41 -28.62 -4.85 -37.12
C SER A 41 -30.07 -4.70 -36.64
N THR A 42 -30.22 -4.29 -35.39
CA THR A 42 -31.50 -4.01 -34.73
C THR A 42 -31.62 -2.55 -34.29
N ASP A 43 -30.57 -1.75 -34.49
CA ASP A 43 -30.54 -0.30 -34.27
C ASP A 43 -30.57 0.46 -35.61
N ASN A 44 -30.34 1.78 -35.57
CA ASN A 44 -30.41 2.66 -36.75
C ASN A 44 -29.20 2.53 -37.72
N THR A 45 -28.42 1.44 -37.65
CA THR A 45 -27.21 1.25 -38.48
C THR A 45 -27.52 1.24 -39.97
N VAL A 46 -28.59 0.55 -40.38
CA VAL A 46 -28.96 0.40 -41.80
C VAL A 46 -29.45 1.73 -42.38
N GLU A 47 -30.20 2.50 -41.58
CA GLU A 47 -30.70 3.83 -41.95
C GLU A 47 -29.53 4.80 -42.17
N ILE A 48 -28.50 4.76 -41.32
CA ILE A 48 -27.28 5.54 -41.48
C ILE A 48 -26.54 5.11 -42.76
N ALA A 49 -26.34 3.81 -42.97
CA ALA A 49 -25.66 3.29 -44.16
C ALA A 49 -26.31 3.76 -45.47
N ARG A 50 -27.66 3.75 -45.54
CA ARG A 50 -28.44 4.16 -46.71
C ARG A 50 -28.31 5.65 -47.05
N GLN A 51 -27.84 6.50 -46.13
CA GLN A 51 -27.57 7.90 -46.42
C GLN A 51 -26.32 8.10 -47.28
N PHE A 52 -25.38 7.14 -47.28
CA PHE A 52 -24.11 7.22 -47.99
C PHE A 52 -24.05 6.33 -49.24
N THR A 53 -24.87 5.27 -49.32
CA THR A 53 -24.95 4.42 -50.51
C THR A 53 -26.30 3.71 -50.63
N ASP A 54 -26.73 3.45 -51.87
CA ASP A 54 -27.85 2.58 -52.19
C ASP A 54 -27.49 1.09 -52.15
N LYS A 55 -26.19 0.75 -52.12
CA LYS A 55 -25.65 -0.62 -52.13
C LYS A 55 -25.52 -1.21 -50.72
N VAL A 56 -26.64 -1.22 -50.00
CA VAL A 56 -26.76 -1.86 -48.69
C VAL A 56 -27.45 -3.20 -48.85
N TYR A 57 -26.72 -4.28 -48.57
CA TYR A 57 -27.19 -5.66 -48.69
C TYR A 57 -27.37 -6.30 -47.32
N PHE A 58 -28.24 -7.30 -47.23
CA PHE A 58 -28.40 -8.13 -46.04
C PHE A 58 -27.79 -9.51 -46.27
N HIS A 59 -27.09 -10.03 -45.26
CA HIS A 59 -26.60 -11.41 -45.21
C HIS A 59 -26.75 -11.94 -43.79
N GLU A 60 -27.34 -13.12 -43.63
CA GLU A 60 -27.52 -13.72 -42.30
C GLU A 60 -26.17 -14.00 -41.63
N TRP A 61 -26.07 -13.79 -40.31
CA TRP A 61 -24.85 -14.06 -39.56
C TRP A 61 -24.65 -15.57 -39.36
N GLU A 62 -23.65 -16.15 -40.04
CA GLU A 62 -23.36 -17.59 -40.04
C GLU A 62 -22.18 -18.00 -39.12
N ASP A 63 -21.90 -17.25 -38.06
CA ASP A 63 -20.72 -17.48 -37.19
C ASP A 63 -19.38 -17.50 -37.97
N ASP A 64 -19.27 -16.69 -39.02
CA ASP A 64 -18.11 -16.62 -39.90
C ASP A 64 -17.94 -15.21 -40.51
N PHE A 65 -16.95 -14.46 -40.02
CA PHE A 65 -16.61 -13.12 -40.52
C PHE A 65 -16.13 -13.15 -41.98
N ALA A 66 -15.38 -14.18 -42.39
CA ALA A 66 -14.90 -14.30 -43.75
C ALA A 66 -16.06 -14.49 -44.74
N ARG A 67 -17.11 -15.25 -44.38
CA ARG A 67 -18.30 -15.36 -45.23
C ARG A 67 -18.96 -14.00 -45.45
N ALA A 68 -19.22 -13.24 -44.39
CA ALA A 68 -19.81 -11.91 -44.50
C ALA A 68 -18.95 -10.96 -45.35
N ARG A 69 -17.63 -10.94 -45.18
CA ARG A 69 -16.71 -10.14 -46.02
C ARG A 69 -16.58 -10.66 -47.45
N ASN A 70 -16.81 -11.94 -47.70
CA ASN A 70 -16.79 -12.46 -49.07
C ASN A 70 -18.06 -12.04 -49.83
N VAL A 71 -19.19 -11.83 -49.14
CA VAL A 71 -20.39 -11.25 -49.76
C VAL A 71 -20.13 -9.83 -50.27
N THR A 72 -19.39 -9.00 -49.53
CA THR A 72 -19.00 -7.66 -50.03
C THR A 72 -18.08 -7.76 -51.25
N ILE A 73 -17.16 -8.74 -51.29
CA ILE A 73 -16.31 -9.02 -52.47
C ILE A 73 -17.14 -9.50 -53.66
N ASP A 74 -18.14 -10.37 -53.47
CA ASP A 74 -18.98 -10.89 -54.56
C ASP A 74 -19.83 -9.80 -55.23
N LYS A 75 -20.09 -8.70 -54.51
CA LYS A 75 -20.77 -7.51 -55.06
C LYS A 75 -19.81 -6.46 -55.64
N ALA A 76 -18.50 -6.59 -55.40
CA ALA A 76 -17.49 -5.63 -55.82
C ALA A 76 -17.32 -5.61 -57.35
N ARG A 77 -17.20 -4.41 -57.91
CA ARG A 77 -16.88 -4.17 -59.33
C ARG A 77 -15.56 -3.43 -59.53
N GLY A 78 -14.93 -2.96 -58.45
CA GLY A 78 -13.62 -2.35 -58.47
C GLY A 78 -12.51 -3.36 -58.77
N GLN A 79 -11.43 -2.88 -59.39
CA GLN A 79 -10.20 -3.68 -59.55
C GLN A 79 -9.45 -3.83 -58.22
N TRP A 80 -9.67 -2.89 -57.30
CA TRP A 80 -9.13 -2.86 -55.96
C TRP A 80 -10.24 -2.93 -54.93
N TYR A 81 -9.91 -3.46 -53.76
CA TYR A 81 -10.82 -3.63 -52.65
C TYR A 81 -10.20 -3.05 -51.37
N PHE A 82 -10.87 -2.07 -50.78
CA PHE A 82 -10.52 -1.50 -49.47
C PHE A 82 -11.54 -1.98 -48.45
N TYR A 83 -11.09 -2.77 -47.48
CA TYR A 83 -11.94 -3.15 -46.36
C TYR A 83 -11.61 -2.34 -45.12
N ILE A 84 -12.66 -1.91 -44.42
CA ILE A 84 -12.59 -1.08 -43.23
C ILE A 84 -13.74 -1.48 -42.30
N ASP A 85 -13.49 -1.40 -41.00
CA ASP A 85 -14.49 -1.72 -39.99
C ASP A 85 -15.25 -0.44 -39.55
N ALA A 86 -16.51 -0.59 -39.13
CA ALA A 86 -17.37 0.57 -38.81
C ALA A 86 -16.89 1.40 -37.61
N ASP A 87 -15.99 0.85 -36.79
CA ASP A 87 -15.34 1.49 -35.65
C ASP A 87 -13.94 2.05 -35.96
N GLU A 88 -13.55 2.10 -37.25
CA GLU A 88 -12.33 2.72 -37.76
C GLU A 88 -12.61 4.06 -38.44
N VAL A 89 -11.78 5.07 -38.19
CA VAL A 89 -11.91 6.41 -38.80
C VAL A 89 -10.61 6.78 -39.51
N LEU A 90 -10.70 7.10 -40.81
CA LEU A 90 -9.56 7.57 -41.61
C LEU A 90 -9.16 8.98 -41.21
N GLU A 91 -7.90 9.19 -40.81
CA GLU A 91 -7.40 10.53 -40.45
C GLU A 91 -7.27 11.43 -41.67
N LYS A 92 -6.68 10.90 -42.74
CA LYS A 92 -6.23 11.64 -43.92
C LYS A 92 -6.31 10.75 -45.16
N ALA A 93 -7.02 11.21 -46.19
CA ALA A 93 -7.31 10.45 -47.40
C ALA A 93 -6.31 10.68 -48.54
N GLU A 94 -5.47 11.71 -48.45
CA GLU A 94 -4.65 12.23 -49.55
C GLU A 94 -3.71 11.17 -50.11
N ASP A 95 -3.08 10.37 -49.24
CA ASP A 95 -2.13 9.33 -49.65
C ASP A 95 -2.81 8.18 -50.43
N ILE A 96 -4.04 7.81 -50.04
CA ILE A 96 -4.84 6.79 -50.75
C ILE A 96 -5.28 7.34 -52.11
N ILE A 97 -5.75 8.60 -52.14
CA ILE A 97 -6.16 9.25 -53.39
C ILE A 97 -4.97 9.38 -54.36
N GLU A 98 -3.81 9.84 -53.87
CA GLU A 98 -2.58 9.95 -54.66
C GLU A 98 -2.15 8.60 -55.25
N PHE A 99 -2.27 7.51 -54.48
CA PHE A 99 -1.93 6.17 -54.95
C PHE A 99 -2.73 5.77 -56.21
N PHE A 100 -4.03 6.05 -56.25
CA PHE A 100 -4.91 5.72 -57.38
C PHE A 100 -4.85 6.70 -58.55
N ASN A 101 -4.39 7.93 -58.29
CA ASN A 101 -4.26 9.00 -59.29
C ASN A 101 -2.85 9.11 -59.91
N THR A 102 -1.91 8.28 -59.47
CA THR A 102 -0.55 8.16 -60.03
C THR A 102 -0.27 6.73 -60.50
N ASP A 103 0.82 6.48 -61.22
CA ASP A 103 1.22 5.13 -61.67
C ASP A 103 1.61 4.17 -60.53
N LYS A 104 1.56 4.60 -59.26
CA LYS A 104 1.84 3.74 -58.10
C LYS A 104 0.95 2.50 -58.09
N HIS A 105 -0.35 2.63 -58.39
CA HIS A 105 -1.27 1.48 -58.43
C HIS A 105 -0.93 0.40 -59.47
N ASN A 106 -0.07 0.68 -60.45
CA ASN A 106 0.39 -0.34 -61.40
C ASN A 106 1.59 -1.15 -60.89
N ARG A 107 2.27 -0.68 -59.83
CA ARG A 107 3.53 -1.24 -59.31
C ARG A 107 3.35 -2.12 -58.08
N PHE A 108 2.18 -2.08 -57.45
CA PHE A 108 1.88 -2.75 -56.19
C PHE A 108 0.61 -3.59 -56.33
N ASN A 109 0.46 -4.58 -55.45
CA ASN A 109 -0.74 -5.42 -55.34
C ASN A 109 -1.50 -5.18 -54.03
N ALA A 110 -0.91 -4.46 -53.08
CA ALA A 110 -1.56 -4.08 -51.83
C ALA A 110 -1.01 -2.78 -51.23
N LEU A 111 -1.80 -2.12 -50.39
CA LEU A 111 -1.35 -1.12 -49.43
C LEU A 111 -1.56 -1.63 -48.02
N ALA A 112 -0.51 -1.50 -47.21
CA ALA A 112 -0.61 -1.58 -45.77
C ALA A 112 -0.84 -0.18 -45.19
N VAL A 113 -1.92 -0.02 -44.41
CA VAL A 113 -2.31 1.23 -43.77
C VAL A 113 -1.99 1.13 -42.29
N LYS A 114 -1.52 2.23 -41.69
CA LYS A 114 -1.24 2.29 -40.26
C LYS A 114 -2.56 2.28 -39.49
N ILE A 115 -2.67 1.40 -38.49
CA ILE A 115 -3.80 1.35 -37.56
C ILE A 115 -3.31 1.89 -36.21
N LYS A 116 -4.04 2.85 -35.65
CA LYS A 116 -3.88 3.39 -34.29
C LYS A 116 -5.03 2.89 -33.43
N ASN A 117 -4.76 1.94 -32.54
CA ASN A 117 -5.77 1.52 -31.56
C ASN A 117 -5.79 2.49 -30.39
N ILE A 118 -6.92 3.15 -30.15
CA ILE A 118 -7.11 4.11 -29.06
C ILE A 118 -7.67 3.34 -27.86
N HIS A 119 -6.89 3.19 -26.79
CA HIS A 119 -7.27 2.42 -25.60
C HIS A 119 -8.02 3.27 -24.55
N ILE A 120 -7.81 4.59 -24.56
CA ILE A 120 -8.43 5.56 -23.64
C ILE A 120 -8.75 6.83 -24.44
N GLU A 121 -9.98 7.35 -24.33
CA GLU A 121 -10.35 8.65 -24.90
C GLU A 121 -9.48 9.77 -24.30
N ASP A 122 -8.99 10.68 -25.15
CA ASP A 122 -8.17 11.84 -24.78
C ASP A 122 -6.78 11.54 -24.18
N ASN A 123 -6.22 10.35 -24.45
CA ASN A 123 -4.83 10.02 -24.09
C ASN A 123 -4.03 9.46 -25.28
N ASP A 124 -3.31 10.34 -25.98
CA ASP A 124 -2.43 10.00 -27.12
C ASP A 124 -1.30 9.01 -26.77
N GLN A 125 -1.02 8.79 -25.47
CA GLN A 125 -0.01 7.82 -25.03
C GLN A 125 -0.55 6.39 -24.91
N ALA A 126 -1.87 6.21 -24.78
CA ALA A 126 -2.52 4.91 -24.74
C ALA A 126 -2.92 4.46 -26.15
N VAL A 127 -1.99 4.57 -27.11
CA VAL A 127 -2.18 4.20 -28.52
C VAL A 127 -1.15 3.17 -28.95
N SER A 128 -1.62 2.02 -29.43
CA SER A 128 -0.77 1.02 -30.07
C SER A 128 -0.87 1.12 -31.59
N GLU A 129 0.27 1.24 -32.27
CA GLU A 129 0.33 1.36 -33.72
C GLU A 129 0.84 0.06 -34.37
N PHE A 130 0.30 -0.28 -35.55
CA PHE A 130 0.83 -1.33 -36.41
C PHE A 130 0.37 -1.10 -37.86
N TYR A 131 1.01 -1.75 -38.83
CA TYR A 131 0.56 -1.72 -40.23
C TYR A 131 -0.28 -2.96 -40.54
N SER A 132 -1.44 -2.75 -41.18
CA SER A 132 -2.32 -3.83 -41.65
C SER A 132 -2.58 -3.70 -43.15
N LEU A 133 -2.61 -4.82 -43.87
CA LEU A 133 -3.00 -4.85 -45.28
C LEU A 133 -4.47 -4.47 -45.40
N ARG A 134 -4.81 -3.32 -45.99
CA ARG A 134 -6.20 -2.82 -46.05
C ARG A 134 -6.74 -2.65 -47.46
N ILE A 135 -5.89 -2.32 -48.42
CA ILE A 135 -6.29 -2.07 -49.82
C ILE A 135 -5.59 -3.07 -50.72
N ILE A 136 -6.34 -3.86 -51.49
CA ILE A 136 -5.85 -5.07 -52.13
C ILE A 136 -6.35 -5.13 -53.57
N ARG A 137 -5.50 -5.55 -54.50
CA ARG A 137 -5.90 -5.79 -55.88
C ARG A 137 -6.63 -7.12 -55.99
N LEU A 138 -7.83 -7.10 -56.59
CA LEU A 138 -8.61 -8.31 -56.83
C LEU A 138 -8.10 -9.03 -58.09
N ASP A 139 -7.89 -10.34 -57.97
CA ASP A 139 -7.46 -11.23 -59.07
C ASP A 139 -8.52 -12.26 -59.48
N GLY A 140 -9.75 -12.11 -58.98
CA GLY A 140 -10.86 -13.05 -59.17
C GLY A 140 -10.83 -14.26 -58.25
N GLN A 141 -9.69 -14.59 -57.62
CA GLN A 141 -9.55 -15.67 -56.64
C GLN A 141 -9.39 -15.15 -55.20
N THR A 142 -9.20 -13.85 -55.04
CA THR A 142 -9.05 -13.17 -53.76
C THR A 142 -10.30 -13.36 -52.89
N ARG A 143 -10.14 -14.02 -51.75
CA ARG A 143 -11.20 -14.30 -50.76
C ARG A 143 -10.64 -14.28 -49.34
N PHE A 144 -11.42 -13.79 -48.39
CA PHE A 144 -11.11 -13.93 -46.96
C PHE A 144 -11.23 -15.39 -46.54
N LYS A 145 -10.35 -15.81 -45.63
CA LYS A 145 -10.30 -17.15 -45.06
C LYS A 145 -10.19 -17.10 -43.53
N GLY A 146 -10.89 -18.00 -42.86
CA GLY A 146 -10.93 -18.13 -41.39
C GLY A 146 -12.18 -17.51 -40.80
N ARG A 147 -12.83 -18.22 -39.86
CA ARG A 147 -14.11 -17.79 -39.25
C ARG A 147 -14.00 -16.47 -38.50
N ILE A 148 -12.84 -16.20 -37.91
CA ILE A 148 -12.52 -15.00 -37.13
C ILE A 148 -11.02 -14.72 -37.24
N HIS A 149 -10.62 -13.45 -37.19
CA HIS A 149 -9.27 -13.01 -37.57
C HIS A 149 -8.94 -13.42 -39.00
N GLU A 150 -9.94 -13.26 -39.87
CA GLU A 150 -9.94 -13.62 -41.26
C GLU A 150 -8.77 -12.96 -42.00
N GLN A 151 -8.07 -13.76 -42.79
CA GLN A 151 -6.95 -13.30 -43.60
C GLN A 151 -7.35 -13.32 -45.07
N ILE A 152 -6.91 -12.29 -45.78
CA ILE A 152 -7.01 -12.20 -47.24
C ILE A 152 -5.60 -12.40 -47.81
N PRO A 153 -5.31 -13.55 -48.44
CA PRO A 153 -3.96 -13.84 -48.92
C PRO A 153 -3.63 -12.94 -50.11
N VAL A 154 -2.55 -12.17 -49.99
CA VAL A 154 -2.06 -11.29 -51.07
C VAL A 154 -0.62 -11.67 -51.44
N LYS A 155 -0.32 -11.68 -52.74
CA LYS A 155 1.02 -11.93 -53.27
C LYS A 155 1.59 -10.67 -53.91
N GLY A 156 2.88 -10.41 -53.71
CA GLY A 156 3.61 -9.40 -54.49
C GLY A 156 3.28 -7.96 -54.10
N PRO A 157 4.02 -6.98 -54.63
CA PRO A 157 4.59 -5.90 -53.83
C PRO A 157 3.55 -5.10 -53.05
N VAL A 158 3.84 -4.89 -51.75
CA VAL A 158 3.02 -4.12 -50.81
C VAL A 158 3.65 -2.74 -50.62
N LEU A 159 2.85 -1.69 -50.70
CA LEU A 159 3.26 -0.33 -50.37
C LEU A 159 2.85 0.01 -48.92
N LEU A 160 3.75 0.62 -48.15
CA LEU A 160 3.38 1.24 -46.87
C LEU A 160 2.75 2.60 -47.13
N SER A 161 1.48 2.75 -46.79
CA SER A 161 0.74 4.02 -46.92
C SER A 161 1.08 4.96 -45.76
N LYS A 162 1.04 6.26 -46.03
CA LYS A 162 1.06 7.31 -45.00
C LYS A 162 -0.30 7.53 -44.35
N ALA A 163 -1.37 6.96 -44.92
CA ALA A 163 -2.70 7.00 -44.34
C ALA A 163 -2.75 6.28 -42.98
N CYS A 164 -3.66 6.72 -42.13
CA CYS A 164 -3.84 6.21 -40.78
C CYS A 164 -5.32 6.01 -40.46
N LEU A 165 -5.66 4.85 -39.90
CA LEU A 165 -6.98 4.51 -39.40
C LEU A 165 -6.95 4.53 -37.86
N ASN A 166 -7.80 5.35 -37.27
CA ASN A 166 -8.03 5.38 -35.83
C ASN A 166 -9.09 4.35 -35.47
N HIS A 167 -8.67 3.29 -34.78
CA HIS A 167 -9.55 2.21 -34.34
C HIS A 167 -10.05 2.49 -32.92
N ARG A 168 -11.37 2.72 -32.78
CA ARG A 168 -12.04 3.06 -31.51
C ARG A 168 -12.73 1.87 -30.85
N GLY A 169 -12.65 0.68 -31.44
CA GLY A 169 -13.29 -0.54 -30.96
C GLY A 169 -12.79 -1.10 -29.62
N TYR A 170 -11.71 -0.52 -29.06
CA TYR A 170 -11.00 -0.94 -27.85
C TYR A 170 -10.95 0.15 -26.76
N LEU A 171 -11.99 0.96 -26.63
CA LEU A 171 -12.11 1.83 -25.46
C LEU A 171 -12.34 0.95 -24.21
N ASN A 172 -11.37 0.95 -23.29
CA ASN A 172 -11.37 0.13 -22.07
C ASN A 172 -12.46 0.47 -21.05
N THR A 173 -13.40 1.37 -21.39
CA THR A 173 -14.40 1.92 -20.47
C THR A 173 -15.68 1.09 -20.38
N ASP A 174 -15.93 0.15 -21.30
CA ASP A 174 -17.12 -0.71 -21.29
C ASP A 174 -16.78 -2.18 -21.06
N GLN A 175 -16.75 -2.58 -19.78
CA GLN A 175 -16.44 -3.94 -19.35
C GLN A 175 -17.45 -4.98 -19.86
N GLN A 176 -18.72 -4.62 -20.01
CA GLN A 176 -19.75 -5.54 -20.50
C GLN A 176 -19.58 -5.82 -21.99
N LEU A 177 -19.24 -4.81 -22.78
CA LEU A 177 -18.91 -4.97 -24.19
C LEU A 177 -17.67 -5.85 -24.38
N MET A 178 -16.63 -5.64 -23.57
CA MET A 178 -15.42 -6.47 -23.61
C MET A 178 -15.71 -7.94 -23.29
N GLU A 179 -16.52 -8.21 -22.26
CA GLU A 179 -16.92 -9.56 -21.89
C GLU A 179 -17.71 -10.25 -23.01
N ARG A 180 -18.69 -9.55 -23.62
CA ARG A 180 -19.45 -10.09 -24.77
C ARG A 180 -18.56 -10.36 -25.98
N LYS A 181 -17.62 -9.46 -26.29
CA LYS A 181 -16.63 -9.66 -27.36
C LYS A 181 -15.73 -10.85 -27.07
N PHE A 182 -15.26 -11.00 -25.83
CA PHE A 182 -14.46 -12.15 -25.40
C PHE A 182 -15.21 -13.47 -25.57
N GLN A 183 -16.44 -13.58 -25.04
CA GLN A 183 -17.26 -14.78 -25.14
C GLN A 183 -17.47 -15.17 -26.61
N ARG A 184 -18.02 -14.26 -27.43
CA ARG A 184 -18.24 -14.48 -28.87
C ARG A 184 -16.96 -14.92 -29.59
N ASN A 185 -15.86 -14.17 -29.41
CA ASN A 185 -14.63 -14.45 -30.15
C ASN A 185 -13.98 -15.77 -29.70
N SER A 186 -14.04 -16.10 -28.40
CA SER A 186 -13.50 -17.34 -27.85
C SER A 186 -14.27 -18.57 -28.35
N GLU A 187 -15.59 -18.48 -28.44
CA GLU A 187 -16.45 -19.55 -28.98
C GLU A 187 -16.17 -19.79 -30.47
N LEU A 188 -16.09 -18.71 -31.26
CA LEU A 188 -15.76 -18.82 -32.69
C LEU A 188 -14.37 -19.43 -32.93
N LEU A 189 -13.38 -19.05 -32.11
CA LEU A 189 -12.04 -19.62 -32.20
C LEU A 189 -12.01 -21.09 -31.77
N LYS A 190 -12.78 -21.49 -30.74
CA LYS A 190 -12.89 -22.89 -30.33
C LYS A 190 -13.56 -23.75 -31.40
N LYS A 191 -14.67 -23.27 -31.99
CA LYS A 191 -15.31 -23.94 -33.15
C LYS A 191 -14.33 -24.08 -34.32
N ALA A 192 -13.58 -23.02 -34.62
CA ALA A 192 -12.56 -23.08 -35.67
C ALA A 192 -11.42 -24.09 -35.35
N LEU A 193 -11.09 -24.26 -34.06
CA LEU A 193 -10.09 -25.24 -33.61
C LEU A 193 -10.62 -26.68 -33.68
N GLU A 194 -11.92 -26.91 -33.51
CA GLU A 194 -12.55 -28.22 -33.73
C GLU A 194 -12.41 -28.64 -35.20
N ASP A 195 -12.64 -27.71 -36.12
CA ASP A 195 -12.46 -27.93 -37.57
C ASP A 195 -10.97 -28.15 -37.92
N MET A 196 -10.04 -27.45 -37.25
CA MET A 196 -8.60 -27.49 -37.53
C MET A 196 -7.75 -27.58 -36.24
N PRO A 197 -7.62 -28.77 -35.61
CA PRO A 197 -7.03 -28.94 -34.28
C PRO A 197 -5.55 -28.54 -34.12
N ASP A 198 -4.81 -28.52 -35.23
CA ASP A 198 -3.38 -28.23 -35.28
C ASP A 198 -3.05 -26.89 -35.96
N ASP A 199 -4.05 -26.01 -36.11
CA ASP A 199 -3.83 -24.66 -36.62
C ASP A 199 -3.24 -23.76 -35.52
N TYR A 200 -1.95 -23.45 -35.65
CA TYR A 200 -1.21 -22.63 -34.70
C TYR A 200 -1.62 -21.15 -34.70
N ASN A 201 -2.30 -20.66 -35.75
CA ASN A 201 -2.85 -19.29 -35.76
C ASN A 201 -4.07 -19.21 -34.83
N ILE A 202 -4.97 -20.19 -34.92
CA ILE A 202 -6.15 -20.25 -34.05
C ILE A 202 -5.70 -20.35 -32.58
N LEU A 203 -4.74 -21.23 -32.29
CA LEU A 203 -4.14 -21.35 -30.96
C LEU A 203 -3.50 -20.04 -30.48
N TYR A 204 -2.80 -19.31 -31.34
CA TYR A 204 -2.25 -18.00 -31.00
C TYR A 204 -3.32 -16.96 -30.68
N HIS A 205 -4.39 -16.91 -31.48
CA HIS A 205 -5.50 -16.00 -31.24
C HIS A 205 -6.24 -16.34 -29.95
N LEU A 206 -6.45 -17.63 -29.64
CA LEU A 206 -6.96 -18.08 -28.34
C LEU A 206 -6.04 -17.60 -27.21
N ALA A 207 -4.73 -17.84 -27.33
CA ALA A 207 -3.78 -17.38 -26.32
C ALA A 207 -3.83 -15.86 -26.11
N LYS A 208 -3.94 -15.08 -27.20
CA LYS A 208 -4.03 -13.63 -27.15
C LYS A 208 -5.29 -13.15 -26.42
N ILE A 209 -6.46 -13.71 -26.74
CA ILE A 209 -7.72 -13.27 -26.12
C ILE A 209 -7.80 -13.68 -24.65
N TYR A 210 -7.34 -14.88 -24.28
CA TYR A 210 -7.30 -15.32 -22.88
C TYR A 210 -6.34 -14.46 -22.07
N ARG A 211 -5.19 -14.08 -22.65
CA ARG A 211 -4.28 -13.12 -22.02
C ARG A 211 -4.91 -11.73 -21.84
N MET A 212 -5.67 -11.25 -22.83
CA MET A 212 -6.40 -9.97 -22.71
C MET A 212 -7.52 -10.01 -21.67
N HIS A 213 -8.03 -11.21 -21.37
CA HIS A 213 -9.00 -11.48 -20.30
C HIS A 213 -8.34 -11.83 -18.96
N GLU A 214 -7.01 -11.73 -18.89
CA GLU A 214 -6.18 -12.01 -17.71
C GLU A 214 -6.19 -13.49 -17.24
N ASP A 215 -6.68 -14.42 -18.07
CA ASP A 215 -6.53 -15.86 -17.86
C ASP A 215 -5.20 -16.33 -18.46
N TYR A 216 -4.13 -16.11 -17.69
CA TYR A 216 -2.77 -16.45 -18.09
C TYR A 216 -2.52 -17.97 -18.19
N SER A 217 -3.35 -18.79 -17.54
CA SER A 217 -3.23 -20.25 -17.56
C SER A 217 -3.66 -20.80 -18.91
N GLN A 218 -4.89 -20.49 -19.35
CA GLN A 218 -5.37 -20.87 -20.68
C GLN A 218 -4.50 -20.25 -21.76
N ALA A 219 -4.12 -18.99 -21.60
CA ALA A 219 -3.22 -18.33 -22.54
C ALA A 219 -1.89 -19.08 -22.71
N GLY A 220 -1.30 -19.52 -21.60
CA GLY A 220 -0.09 -20.36 -21.56
C GLY A 220 -0.27 -21.68 -22.28
N GLY A 221 -1.33 -22.42 -21.95
CA GLY A 221 -1.62 -23.72 -22.58
C GLY A 221 -1.75 -23.63 -24.10
N TYR A 222 -2.46 -22.62 -24.61
CA TYR A 222 -2.63 -22.43 -26.05
C TYR A 222 -1.33 -21.99 -26.75
N ILE A 223 -0.56 -21.06 -26.16
CA ILE A 223 0.66 -20.55 -26.81
C ILE A 223 1.79 -21.59 -26.81
N GLU A 224 1.92 -22.40 -25.75
CA GLU A 224 2.88 -23.50 -25.70
C GLU A 224 2.53 -24.57 -26.75
N ARG A 225 1.24 -24.90 -26.90
CA ARG A 225 0.78 -25.83 -27.93
C ARG A 225 1.03 -25.31 -29.34
N ALA A 226 0.76 -24.03 -29.60
CA ALA A 226 1.09 -23.37 -30.87
C ALA A 226 2.59 -23.43 -31.17
N TYR A 227 3.43 -23.12 -30.18
CA TYR A 227 4.89 -23.19 -30.28
C TYR A 227 5.39 -24.61 -30.58
N ASN A 228 4.85 -25.63 -29.91
CA ASN A 228 5.24 -27.02 -30.15
C ASN A 228 4.91 -27.48 -31.59
N ILE A 229 3.78 -27.05 -32.14
CA ILE A 229 3.38 -27.34 -33.52
C ILE A 229 4.33 -26.67 -34.52
N VAL A 230 4.63 -25.38 -34.35
CA VAL A 230 5.50 -24.67 -35.30
C VAL A 230 6.94 -25.18 -35.23
N ARG A 231 7.40 -25.53 -34.04
CA ARG A 231 8.72 -26.13 -33.80
C ARG A 231 8.84 -27.51 -34.44
N SER A 232 7.83 -28.37 -34.32
CA SER A 232 7.82 -29.70 -34.98
C SER A 232 7.78 -29.60 -36.50
N LYS A 233 7.01 -28.63 -37.04
CA LYS A 233 6.96 -28.30 -38.46
C LYS A 233 8.20 -27.56 -38.98
N LYS A 234 9.15 -27.20 -38.11
CA LYS A 234 10.37 -26.43 -38.42
C LYS A 234 10.09 -25.09 -39.11
N ILE A 235 8.93 -24.49 -38.82
CA ILE A 235 8.55 -23.14 -39.29
C ILE A 235 8.73 -22.14 -38.15
N HIS A 236 9.01 -20.87 -38.50
CA HIS A 236 9.45 -19.86 -37.52
C HIS A 236 8.56 -18.60 -37.55
N PRO A 237 7.25 -18.72 -37.26
CA PRO A 237 6.37 -17.56 -37.16
C PRO A 237 6.70 -16.75 -35.90
N MET A 238 7.34 -15.59 -36.07
CA MET A 238 7.88 -14.81 -34.97
C MET A 238 6.83 -14.33 -33.95
N TYR A 239 5.58 -14.13 -34.34
CA TYR A 239 4.50 -13.78 -33.40
C TYR A 239 4.19 -14.89 -32.39
N ILE A 240 4.39 -16.17 -32.76
CA ILE A 240 4.27 -17.31 -31.83
C ILE A 240 5.41 -17.27 -30.81
N TYR A 241 6.65 -17.12 -31.29
CA TYR A 241 7.84 -17.02 -30.44
C TYR A 241 7.72 -15.82 -29.49
N ASN A 242 7.41 -14.63 -30.00
CA ASN A 242 7.23 -13.43 -29.18
C ASN A 242 6.04 -13.57 -28.21
N GLY A 243 4.98 -14.27 -28.61
CA GLY A 243 3.86 -14.63 -27.73
C GLY A 243 4.31 -15.46 -26.53
N LEU A 244 5.05 -16.54 -26.80
CA LEU A 244 5.56 -17.45 -25.77
C LEU A 244 6.62 -16.77 -24.87
N ILE A 245 7.53 -16.00 -25.45
CA ILE A 245 8.54 -15.24 -24.71
C ILE A 245 7.86 -14.31 -23.71
N ARG A 246 6.85 -13.54 -24.15
CA ARG A 246 6.08 -12.67 -23.24
C ARG A 246 5.40 -13.45 -22.12
N HIS A 247 4.83 -14.61 -22.45
CA HIS A 247 4.23 -15.49 -21.44
C HIS A 247 5.26 -15.93 -20.39
N TYR A 248 6.46 -16.37 -20.80
CA TYR A 248 7.51 -16.77 -19.87
C TYR A 248 8.10 -15.62 -19.05
N ILE A 249 8.25 -14.43 -19.64
CA ILE A 249 8.67 -13.23 -18.91
C ILE A 249 7.65 -12.89 -17.81
N HIS A 250 6.35 -12.93 -18.13
CA HIS A 250 5.28 -12.66 -17.17
C HIS A 250 5.26 -13.66 -16.00
N GLN A 251 5.57 -14.93 -16.27
CA GLN A 251 5.65 -16.01 -15.28
C GLN A 251 6.98 -16.03 -14.50
N GLY A 252 7.90 -15.09 -14.74
CA GLY A 252 9.24 -15.11 -14.13
C GLY A 252 10.13 -16.27 -14.59
N ARG A 253 9.74 -17.01 -15.65
CA ARG A 253 10.48 -18.13 -16.23
C ARG A 253 11.59 -17.63 -17.16
N PHE A 254 12.53 -16.88 -16.62
CA PHE A 254 13.54 -16.15 -17.40
C PHE A 254 14.48 -17.07 -18.20
N SER A 255 14.83 -18.25 -17.67
CA SER A 255 15.68 -19.20 -18.41
C SER A 255 14.96 -19.78 -19.64
N ASP A 256 13.66 -20.04 -19.54
CA ASP A 256 12.85 -20.48 -20.69
C ASP A 256 12.69 -19.36 -21.72
N ALA A 257 12.42 -18.13 -21.26
CA ALA A 257 12.36 -16.97 -22.14
C ALA A 257 13.69 -16.77 -22.90
N GLU A 258 14.83 -16.84 -22.22
CA GLU A 258 16.15 -16.75 -22.87
C GLU A 258 16.35 -17.85 -23.92
N ARG A 259 15.97 -19.10 -23.59
CA ARG A 259 16.07 -20.23 -24.53
C ARG A 259 15.26 -19.99 -25.80
N VAL A 260 14.00 -19.56 -25.66
CA VAL A 260 13.11 -19.31 -26.82
C VAL A 260 13.57 -18.10 -27.62
N CYS A 261 14.06 -17.03 -26.96
CA CYS A 261 14.68 -15.90 -27.65
C CYS A 261 15.89 -16.33 -28.49
N LEU A 262 16.78 -17.15 -27.93
CA LEU A 262 17.96 -17.65 -28.63
C LEU A 262 17.60 -18.56 -29.80
N GLU A 263 16.59 -19.42 -29.65
CA GLU A 263 16.06 -20.24 -30.73
C GLU A 263 15.48 -19.38 -31.86
N ALA A 264 14.70 -18.34 -31.51
CA ALA A 264 14.09 -17.43 -32.48
C ALA A 264 15.15 -16.72 -33.36
N VAL A 265 16.30 -16.34 -32.79
CA VAL A 265 17.35 -15.63 -33.53
C VAL A 265 18.38 -16.54 -34.19
N LYS A 266 18.43 -17.84 -33.87
CA LYS A 266 19.51 -18.77 -34.27
C LYS A 266 19.68 -18.90 -35.80
N ASN A 267 18.58 -18.95 -36.54
CA ASN A 267 18.57 -19.18 -38.00
C ASN A 267 18.04 -17.98 -38.78
N LYS A 268 18.11 -16.79 -38.18
CA LYS A 268 17.64 -15.56 -38.78
C LYS A 268 18.40 -15.24 -40.06
N LYS A 269 17.66 -15.02 -41.16
CA LYS A 269 18.24 -14.67 -42.48
C LYS A 269 18.61 -13.19 -42.60
N ALA A 270 17.79 -12.30 -42.05
CA ALA A 270 17.98 -10.85 -42.09
C ALA A 270 17.31 -10.17 -40.90
N ASP A 271 17.76 -8.96 -40.56
CA ASP A 271 17.11 -8.08 -39.60
C ASP A 271 15.75 -7.63 -40.12
N THR A 272 14.71 -7.77 -39.30
CA THR A 272 13.34 -7.32 -39.57
C THR A 272 12.72 -6.79 -38.27
N THR A 273 11.59 -6.11 -38.37
CA THR A 273 10.86 -5.57 -37.19
C THR A 273 10.46 -6.64 -36.17
N ALA A 274 10.33 -7.91 -36.61
CA ALA A 274 9.94 -9.03 -35.75
C ALA A 274 10.88 -9.33 -34.57
N TYR A 275 12.15 -8.93 -34.68
CA TYR A 275 13.19 -9.26 -33.69
C TYR A 275 13.41 -8.18 -32.64
N ILE A 276 12.80 -7.00 -32.78
CA ILE A 276 13.01 -5.86 -31.85
C ILE A 276 12.62 -6.31 -30.43
N ASP A 277 11.35 -6.70 -30.26
CA ASP A 277 10.83 -7.21 -28.98
C ASP A 277 11.61 -8.43 -28.48
N THR A 278 12.03 -9.33 -29.37
CA THR A 278 12.81 -10.52 -29.01
C THR A 278 14.11 -10.15 -28.28
N TYR A 279 14.85 -9.14 -28.75
CA TYR A 279 16.08 -8.69 -28.10
C TYR A 279 15.81 -7.91 -26.81
N TYR A 280 14.72 -7.15 -26.73
CA TYR A 280 14.31 -6.51 -25.47
C TYR A 280 14.05 -7.56 -24.38
N TYR A 281 13.25 -8.58 -24.68
CA TYR A 281 12.94 -9.63 -23.70
C TYR A 281 14.14 -10.54 -23.42
N LEU A 282 15.02 -10.78 -24.40
CA LEU A 282 16.28 -11.49 -24.16
C LEU A 282 17.16 -10.74 -23.16
N ALA A 283 17.26 -9.41 -23.30
CA ALA A 283 18.01 -8.57 -22.39
C ALA A 283 17.42 -8.60 -20.97
N SER A 284 16.10 -8.43 -20.86
CA SER A 284 15.37 -8.50 -19.60
C SER A 284 15.54 -9.86 -18.91
N ALA A 285 15.36 -10.96 -19.63
CA ALA A 285 15.57 -12.31 -19.10
C ALA A 285 17.01 -12.54 -18.60
N ARG A 286 18.01 -12.02 -19.31
CA ARG A 286 19.42 -12.11 -18.90
C ARG A 286 19.72 -11.26 -17.68
N ALA A 287 19.17 -10.05 -17.61
CA ALA A 287 19.32 -9.16 -16.47
C ALA A 287 18.74 -9.77 -15.20
N SER A 288 17.53 -10.35 -15.28
CA SER A 288 16.87 -11.04 -14.15
C SER A 288 17.63 -12.29 -13.68
N GLN A 289 18.39 -12.94 -14.55
CA GLN A 289 19.25 -14.07 -14.22
C GLN A 289 20.67 -13.66 -13.74
N GLY A 290 20.95 -12.37 -13.57
CA GLY A 290 22.28 -11.90 -13.17
C GLY A 290 23.34 -11.92 -14.28
N LYS A 291 22.95 -12.21 -15.54
CA LYS A 291 23.87 -12.29 -16.70
C LYS A 291 24.09 -10.89 -17.30
N TYR A 292 24.66 -9.98 -16.52
CA TYR A 292 24.65 -8.55 -16.81
C TYR A 292 25.34 -8.15 -18.12
N GLU A 293 26.52 -8.68 -18.43
CA GLU A 293 27.24 -8.38 -19.69
C GLU A 293 26.39 -8.77 -20.92
N LYS A 294 25.84 -9.99 -20.90
CA LYS A 294 24.97 -10.48 -21.98
C LYS A 294 23.67 -9.71 -22.08
N ALA A 295 23.14 -9.21 -20.97
CA ALA A 295 21.96 -8.35 -20.95
C ALA A 295 22.25 -7.01 -21.64
N VAL A 296 23.40 -6.40 -21.34
CA VAL A 296 23.88 -5.18 -21.99
C VAL A 296 24.00 -5.36 -23.50
N ASP A 297 24.63 -6.45 -23.97
CA ASP A 297 24.75 -6.75 -25.40
C ASP A 297 23.38 -6.85 -26.09
N SER A 298 22.42 -7.46 -25.41
CA SER A 298 21.07 -7.67 -25.92
C SER A 298 20.29 -6.36 -25.98
N TYR A 299 20.40 -5.49 -24.96
CA TYR A 299 19.78 -4.16 -24.97
C TYR A 299 20.40 -3.24 -26.03
N ASN A 300 21.73 -3.24 -26.18
CA ASN A 300 22.39 -2.49 -27.25
C ASN A 300 21.94 -2.97 -28.64
N ARG A 301 21.75 -4.28 -28.82
CA ARG A 301 21.21 -4.83 -30.06
C ARG A 301 19.76 -4.40 -30.30
N TYR A 302 18.94 -4.41 -29.26
CA TYR A 302 17.58 -3.86 -29.32
C TYR A 302 17.59 -2.39 -29.73
N LEU A 303 18.39 -1.52 -29.09
CA LEU A 303 18.47 -0.09 -29.43
C LEU A 303 18.90 0.14 -30.87
N LYS A 304 19.86 -0.64 -31.39
CA LYS A 304 20.27 -0.58 -32.80
C LYS A 304 19.13 -0.93 -33.76
N LEU A 305 18.32 -1.94 -33.44
CA LEU A 305 17.17 -2.31 -34.27
C LEU A 305 16.05 -1.29 -34.16
N LEU A 306 15.84 -0.70 -32.98
CA LEU A 306 14.85 0.35 -32.76
C LEU A 306 15.20 1.62 -33.55
N ASP A 307 16.47 2.03 -33.57
CA ASP A 307 16.93 3.17 -34.38
C ASP A 307 16.68 2.95 -35.88
N ALA A 308 17.02 1.76 -36.40
CA ALA A 308 16.74 1.39 -37.80
C ALA A 308 15.23 1.35 -38.10
N TYR A 309 14.42 0.88 -37.14
CA TYR A 309 12.95 0.91 -37.25
C TYR A 309 12.41 2.33 -37.33
N ASN A 310 12.88 3.23 -36.45
CA ASN A 310 12.47 4.62 -36.44
C ASN A 310 12.87 5.38 -37.72
N LYS A 311 13.97 4.97 -38.37
CA LYS A 311 14.43 5.49 -39.67
C LYS A 311 13.76 4.82 -40.88
N ASN A 312 12.87 3.85 -40.68
CA ASN A 312 12.27 3.02 -41.74
C ASN A 312 13.29 2.24 -42.60
N GLU A 313 14.45 1.92 -42.04
CA GLU A 313 15.53 1.16 -42.71
C GLU A 313 15.38 -0.36 -42.52
N LEU A 314 14.44 -0.77 -41.66
CA LEU A 314 14.23 -2.16 -41.29
C LEU A 314 13.05 -2.79 -42.06
N PRO A 315 13.24 -3.93 -42.76
CA PRO A 315 12.14 -4.64 -43.42
C PRO A 315 11.00 -4.97 -42.45
N MET A 316 9.77 -4.66 -42.86
CA MET A 316 8.57 -4.85 -42.05
C MET A 316 8.12 -6.32 -42.08
N ASP A 317 7.92 -6.89 -40.90
CA ASP A 317 7.20 -8.14 -40.71
C ASP A 317 5.76 -7.85 -40.25
N PHE A 318 4.81 -7.92 -41.20
CA PHE A 318 3.39 -7.64 -40.95
C PHE A 318 2.70 -8.67 -40.05
N SER A 319 3.36 -9.78 -39.69
CA SER A 319 2.81 -10.75 -38.74
C SER A 319 3.06 -10.36 -37.27
N THR A 320 3.93 -9.38 -37.03
CA THR A 320 4.34 -8.96 -35.68
C THR A 320 4.09 -7.48 -35.41
N GLN A 321 3.75 -7.16 -34.17
CA GLN A 321 3.71 -5.79 -33.65
C GLN A 321 4.94 -5.55 -32.79
N VAL A 322 5.50 -4.32 -32.83
CA VAL A 322 6.61 -3.88 -31.99
C VAL A 322 6.03 -3.24 -30.72
N TYR A 323 5.85 -4.04 -29.67
CA TYR A 323 5.26 -3.55 -28.42
C TYR A 323 6.21 -2.64 -27.64
N THR A 324 7.51 -2.79 -27.87
CA THR A 324 8.55 -2.10 -27.10
C THR A 324 9.07 -0.83 -27.78
N ALA A 325 8.39 -0.31 -28.81
CA ALA A 325 8.90 0.85 -29.56
C ALA A 325 9.01 2.14 -28.73
N LYS A 326 8.17 2.31 -27.71
CA LYS A 326 8.07 3.53 -26.89
C LYS A 326 8.74 3.42 -25.51
N VAL A 327 9.53 2.37 -25.25
CA VAL A 327 10.17 2.14 -23.92
C VAL A 327 11.68 2.40 -23.92
N GLN A 328 12.17 3.23 -24.83
CA GLN A 328 13.61 3.52 -24.98
C GLN A 328 14.22 4.10 -23.69
N ASP A 329 13.53 5.03 -23.04
CA ASP A 329 14.02 5.66 -21.80
C ASP A 329 14.18 4.65 -20.67
N HIS A 330 13.22 3.74 -20.54
CA HIS A 330 13.31 2.62 -19.61
C HIS A 330 14.55 1.75 -19.90
N VAL A 331 14.85 1.48 -21.17
CA VAL A 331 16.03 0.69 -21.55
C VAL A 331 17.34 1.40 -21.21
N HIS A 332 17.44 2.71 -21.41
CA HIS A 332 18.61 3.48 -20.98
C HIS A 332 18.79 3.44 -19.46
N LEU A 333 17.72 3.53 -18.66
CA LEU A 333 17.81 3.36 -17.20
C LEU A 333 18.20 1.94 -16.79
N GLN A 334 17.71 0.91 -17.49
CA GLN A 334 18.15 -0.47 -17.26
C GLN A 334 19.64 -0.64 -17.58
N LEU A 335 20.11 -0.10 -18.70
CA LEU A 335 21.53 -0.10 -19.05
C LEU A 335 22.37 0.65 -18.02
N SER A 336 21.90 1.79 -17.51
CA SER A 336 22.56 2.51 -16.41
C SER A 336 22.74 1.63 -15.18
N SER A 337 21.68 0.93 -14.75
CA SER A 337 21.74 0.00 -13.61
C SER A 337 22.65 -1.19 -13.87
N LEU A 338 22.63 -1.74 -15.09
CA LEU A 338 23.49 -2.87 -15.46
C LEU A 338 24.96 -2.48 -15.49
N TYR A 339 25.31 -1.32 -16.08
CA TYR A 339 26.67 -0.82 -16.05
C TYR A 339 27.14 -0.50 -14.62
N ASP A 340 26.25 0.01 -13.76
CA ASP A 340 26.56 0.22 -12.35
C ASP A 340 26.89 -1.10 -11.62
N LYS A 341 26.13 -2.17 -11.89
CA LYS A 341 26.39 -3.52 -11.36
C LYS A 341 27.69 -4.12 -11.88
N LEU A 342 28.10 -3.74 -13.10
CA LEU A 342 29.37 -4.14 -13.71
C LEU A 342 30.55 -3.25 -13.27
N GLY A 343 30.31 -2.23 -12.44
CA GLY A 343 31.34 -1.27 -12.02
C GLY A 343 31.81 -0.32 -13.14
N ASN A 344 31.06 -0.21 -14.25
CA ASN A 344 31.38 0.70 -15.33
C ASN A 344 30.69 2.06 -15.10
N GLU A 345 31.34 2.89 -14.29
CA GLU A 345 30.85 4.19 -13.86
C GLU A 345 30.49 5.13 -15.02
N ASP A 346 31.42 5.38 -15.95
CA ASP A 346 31.22 6.34 -17.04
C ASP A 346 30.02 5.96 -17.91
N LYS A 347 29.88 4.67 -18.24
CA LYS A 347 28.73 4.19 -19.02
C LYS A 347 27.44 4.25 -18.21
N ALA A 348 27.47 3.95 -16.91
CA ALA A 348 26.29 4.02 -16.06
C ALA A 348 25.72 5.45 -16.02
N VAL A 349 26.59 6.44 -15.82
CA VAL A 349 26.23 7.86 -15.80
C VAL A 349 25.76 8.32 -17.18
N ALA A 350 26.50 7.99 -18.25
CA ALA A 350 26.13 8.38 -19.61
C ALA A 350 24.72 7.90 -20.00
N GLN A 351 24.35 6.67 -19.65
CA GLN A 351 23.02 6.14 -19.97
C GLN A 351 21.89 6.85 -19.21
N ALA A 352 22.10 7.22 -17.94
CA ALA A 352 21.09 7.97 -17.20
C ALA A 352 20.97 9.43 -17.68
N ASN A 353 22.08 10.05 -18.10
CA ASN A 353 22.08 11.38 -18.70
C ASN A 353 21.30 11.44 -20.01
N ILE A 354 21.36 10.42 -20.86
CA ILE A 354 20.54 10.35 -22.08
C ILE A 354 19.06 10.59 -21.76
N VAL A 355 18.54 9.97 -20.70
CA VAL A 355 17.14 10.14 -20.29
C VAL A 355 16.88 11.53 -19.71
N LEU A 356 17.82 12.07 -18.92
CA LEU A 356 17.67 13.40 -18.34
C LEU A 356 17.69 14.51 -19.40
N ASP A 357 18.53 14.37 -20.43
CA ASP A 357 18.69 15.34 -21.52
C ASP A 357 17.53 15.30 -22.54
N LEU A 358 17.03 14.09 -22.87
CA LEU A 358 15.93 13.89 -23.82
C LEU A 358 14.60 14.47 -23.31
N GLN A 359 14.42 14.67 -22.00
CA GLN A 359 13.11 14.94 -21.38
C GLN A 359 12.96 16.34 -20.77
N LYS A 360 13.37 17.40 -21.49
CA LYS A 360 13.12 18.80 -21.07
C LYS A 360 11.63 19.21 -20.99
N LYS A 361 10.66 18.31 -21.25
CA LYS A 361 9.22 18.66 -21.22
C LYS A 361 8.19 17.60 -20.70
N ASP A 362 8.53 16.38 -20.25
CA ASP A 362 7.49 15.46 -19.69
C ASP A 362 7.97 14.29 -18.79
N LYS A 363 6.99 13.51 -18.29
CA LYS A 363 6.99 12.39 -17.32
C LYS A 363 8.06 11.28 -17.56
N ASP A 364 9.25 11.41 -16.97
CA ASP A 364 10.06 10.32 -16.38
C ASP A 364 11.44 10.77 -15.83
N TRP A 365 11.79 12.06 -15.96
CA TRP A 365 13.04 12.64 -15.45
C TRP A 365 13.33 12.35 -13.96
N LYS A 366 12.30 12.09 -13.14
CA LYS A 366 12.45 11.74 -11.72
C LYS A 366 13.23 10.43 -11.52
N ALA A 367 13.01 9.43 -12.39
CA ALA A 367 13.70 8.15 -12.32
C ALA A 367 15.18 8.29 -12.74
N ALA A 368 15.44 9.05 -13.81
CA ALA A 368 16.78 9.39 -14.24
C ALA A 368 17.55 10.17 -13.17
N LEU A 369 16.91 11.19 -12.57
CA LEU A 369 17.52 11.98 -11.51
C LEU A 369 17.86 11.13 -10.27
N LYS A 370 16.93 10.26 -9.85
CA LYS A 370 17.20 9.30 -8.75
C LYS A 370 18.41 8.42 -9.04
N GLN A 371 18.52 7.92 -10.27
CA GLN A 371 19.65 7.09 -10.68
C GLN A 371 20.96 7.90 -10.69
N LEU A 372 20.95 9.12 -11.24
CA LEU A 372 22.13 9.98 -11.30
C LEU A 372 22.63 10.41 -9.92
N VAL A 373 21.76 10.86 -9.02
CA VAL A 373 22.15 11.20 -7.65
C VAL A 373 22.78 10.00 -6.94
N HIS A 374 22.22 8.80 -7.13
CA HIS A 374 22.82 7.58 -6.60
C HIS A 374 24.23 7.34 -7.16
N LEU A 375 24.39 7.39 -8.48
CA LEU A 375 25.68 7.16 -9.14
C LEU A 375 26.71 8.22 -8.73
N TRP A 376 26.34 9.50 -8.75
CA TRP A 376 27.26 10.59 -8.42
C TRP A 376 27.76 10.49 -6.98
N VAL A 377 26.87 10.19 -6.03
CA VAL A 377 27.26 10.00 -4.63
C VAL A 377 28.09 8.72 -4.44
N LYS A 378 27.70 7.62 -5.11
CA LYS A 378 28.39 6.32 -5.02
C LYS A 378 29.84 6.42 -5.51
N TYR A 379 30.06 7.11 -6.62
CA TYR A 379 31.36 7.18 -7.30
C TYR A 379 32.16 8.46 -6.97
N GLY A 380 31.66 9.32 -6.10
CA GLY A 380 32.40 10.52 -5.68
C GLY A 380 32.44 11.64 -6.71
N ARG A 381 31.46 11.69 -7.63
CA ARG A 381 31.28 12.75 -8.64
C ARG A 381 30.62 13.98 -8.04
N TYR A 382 31.27 14.58 -7.05
CA TYR A 382 30.70 15.67 -6.28
C TYR A 382 30.60 16.98 -7.05
N ASP A 383 31.50 17.23 -8.01
CA ASP A 383 31.45 18.40 -8.89
C ASP A 383 30.15 18.40 -9.71
N GLN A 384 29.76 17.24 -10.25
CA GLN A 384 28.51 17.08 -11.02
C GLN A 384 27.27 17.34 -10.16
N ILE A 385 27.29 16.98 -8.88
CA ILE A 385 26.19 17.23 -7.94
C ILE A 385 26.01 18.73 -7.74
N THR A 386 27.09 19.47 -7.49
CA THR A 386 27.03 20.92 -7.31
C THR A 386 26.69 21.66 -8.58
N SER A 387 27.28 21.28 -9.73
CA SER A 387 26.96 21.89 -11.03
C SER A 387 25.51 21.67 -11.40
N TYR A 388 24.97 20.45 -11.21
CA TYR A 388 23.57 20.17 -11.48
C TYR A 388 22.62 20.97 -10.57
N TYR A 389 22.99 21.16 -9.31
CA TYR A 389 22.22 22.02 -8.40
C TYR A 389 22.19 23.48 -8.89
N GLU A 390 23.33 24.04 -9.31
CA GLU A 390 23.38 25.38 -9.89
C GLU A 390 22.58 25.49 -11.19
N GLU A 391 22.63 24.47 -12.05
CA GLU A 391 21.81 24.40 -13.27
C GLU A 391 20.31 24.41 -12.97
N ILE A 392 19.85 23.67 -11.94
CA ILE A 392 18.44 23.69 -11.53
C ILE A 392 18.01 25.12 -11.18
N LEU A 393 18.83 25.83 -10.41
CA LEU A 393 18.51 27.19 -9.94
C LEU A 393 18.48 28.24 -11.07
N ASP A 394 19.10 27.94 -12.21
CA ASP A 394 19.06 28.79 -13.39
C ASP A 394 17.87 28.46 -14.33
N MET A 395 17.05 27.45 -14.00
CA MET A 395 15.88 27.07 -14.82
C MET A 395 14.69 28.03 -14.60
N PRO A 396 13.82 28.24 -15.61
CA PRO A 396 12.64 29.09 -15.46
C PRO A 396 11.61 28.55 -14.45
N SER A 397 10.98 29.44 -13.67
CA SER A 397 10.12 29.14 -12.50
C SER A 397 8.94 28.18 -12.69
N HIS A 398 8.49 27.90 -13.92
CA HIS A 398 7.43 26.92 -14.20
C HIS A 398 7.93 25.45 -14.15
N TRP A 399 9.22 25.22 -13.92
CA TRP A 399 9.88 23.91 -13.82
C TRP A 399 10.45 23.58 -12.42
N ASP A 400 10.34 24.51 -11.46
CA ASP A 400 11.43 24.77 -10.52
C ASP A 400 11.24 24.16 -9.10
N ASP A 401 10.12 24.42 -8.42
CA ASP A 401 9.98 24.07 -6.99
C ASP A 401 10.00 22.54 -6.71
N ASP A 402 9.49 21.73 -7.63
CA ASP A 402 9.48 20.27 -7.49
C ASP A 402 10.87 19.65 -7.73
N ARG A 403 11.72 20.28 -8.54
CA ARG A 403 13.00 19.70 -8.98
C ARG A 403 14.10 19.94 -7.95
N GLU A 404 14.24 21.16 -7.43
CA GLU A 404 15.16 21.45 -6.32
C GLU A 404 14.82 20.57 -5.09
N THR A 405 13.54 20.52 -4.75
CA THR A 405 13.03 19.75 -3.61
C THR A 405 13.30 18.25 -3.77
N LEU A 406 13.01 17.68 -4.94
CA LEU A 406 13.28 16.26 -5.21
C LEU A 406 14.78 15.97 -5.20
N PHE A 407 15.59 16.82 -5.82
CA PHE A 407 17.04 16.64 -5.88
C PHE A 407 17.67 16.62 -4.48
N THR A 408 17.40 17.64 -3.67
CA THR A 408 17.94 17.75 -2.30
C THR A 408 17.45 16.59 -1.42
N TYR A 409 16.19 16.18 -1.56
CA TYR A 409 15.66 15.00 -0.87
C TYR A 409 16.40 13.70 -1.25
N LEU A 410 16.61 13.46 -2.55
CA LEU A 410 17.35 12.29 -3.03
C LEU A 410 18.80 12.30 -2.55
N LEU A 411 19.42 13.48 -2.56
CA LEU A 411 20.80 13.70 -2.15
C LEU A 411 20.99 13.40 -0.66
N GLU A 412 20.12 13.92 0.20
CA GLU A 412 20.14 13.65 1.65
C GLU A 412 20.00 12.16 1.95
N ARG A 413 19.12 11.45 1.23
CA ARG A 413 18.96 10.00 1.38
C ARG A 413 20.23 9.23 1.00
N GLU A 414 20.95 9.66 -0.04
CA GLU A 414 22.20 9.01 -0.45
C GLU A 414 23.37 9.40 0.47
N MET A 415 23.42 10.64 0.97
CA MET A 415 24.39 11.10 1.98
C MET A 415 24.25 10.31 3.28
N GLY A 416 23.01 10.00 3.71
CA GLY A 416 22.75 9.17 4.90
C GLY A 416 23.35 7.76 4.83
N LYS A 417 23.60 7.23 3.64
CA LYS A 417 24.19 5.90 3.42
C LYS A 417 25.72 5.89 3.44
N ARG A 418 26.37 7.05 3.28
CA ARG A 418 27.82 7.16 3.03
C ARG A 418 28.43 8.33 3.79
N LEU A 419 28.98 8.05 4.97
CA LEU A 419 29.50 9.09 5.88
C LEU A 419 30.61 9.95 5.26
N ALA A 420 31.51 9.37 4.47
CA ALA A 420 32.57 10.11 3.77
C ALA A 420 32.01 11.10 2.75
N ALA A 421 31.06 10.64 1.91
CA ALA A 421 30.39 11.49 0.94
C ALA A 421 29.61 12.63 1.62
N ARG A 422 28.99 12.34 2.78
CA ARG A 422 28.26 13.35 3.56
C ARG A 422 29.14 14.52 3.96
N LYS A 423 30.34 14.27 4.53
CA LYS A 423 31.25 15.33 4.97
C LYS A 423 31.69 16.22 3.80
N GLU A 424 32.12 15.58 2.71
CA GLU A 424 32.58 16.28 1.51
C GLU A 424 31.47 17.14 0.87
N LEU A 425 30.27 16.59 0.73
CA LEU A 425 29.13 17.31 0.16
C LEU A 425 28.68 18.48 1.05
N ILE A 426 28.64 18.32 2.37
CA ILE A 426 28.35 19.44 3.29
C ILE A 426 29.36 20.58 3.05
N SER A 427 30.66 20.26 2.98
CA SER A 427 31.70 21.27 2.74
C SER A 427 31.52 22.00 1.40
N ARG A 428 31.18 21.26 0.33
CA ARG A 428 31.00 21.82 -1.01
C ARG A 428 29.77 22.72 -1.10
N PHE A 429 28.63 22.26 -0.59
CA PHE A 429 27.41 23.07 -0.58
C PHE A 429 27.55 24.31 0.30
N ALA A 430 28.27 24.21 1.41
CA ALA A 430 28.55 25.37 2.25
C ALA A 430 29.44 26.41 1.55
N GLY A 431 30.37 25.97 0.69
CA GLY A 431 31.29 26.82 -0.08
C GLY A 431 30.69 27.45 -1.35
N LEU A 432 29.44 27.13 -1.71
CA LEU A 432 28.76 27.80 -2.82
C LEU A 432 28.63 29.30 -2.56
N GLN A 433 28.86 30.12 -3.59
CA GLN A 433 28.76 31.58 -3.48
C GLN A 433 27.32 32.07 -3.35
N ARG A 434 26.35 31.36 -3.96
CA ARG A 434 24.92 31.69 -3.88
C ARG A 434 24.34 31.30 -2.52
N ASP A 435 23.56 32.20 -1.91
CA ASP A 435 22.89 32.00 -0.62
C ASP A 435 21.57 31.24 -0.75
N THR A 436 21.62 30.03 -1.29
CA THR A 436 20.44 29.16 -1.47
C THR A 436 20.04 28.51 -0.15
N GLY A 437 18.80 28.04 -0.05
CA GLY A 437 18.33 27.36 1.16
C GLY A 437 19.21 26.15 1.54
N TYR A 438 19.60 25.35 0.56
CA TYR A 438 20.44 24.17 0.81
C TYR A 438 21.90 24.54 1.09
N ALA A 439 22.45 25.61 0.48
CA ALA A 439 23.78 26.11 0.84
C ALA A 439 23.81 26.63 2.29
N LEU A 440 22.83 27.45 2.68
CA LEU A 440 22.72 27.99 4.04
C LEU A 440 22.57 26.89 5.09
N LEU A 441 21.76 25.87 4.82
CA LEU A 441 21.68 24.67 5.67
C LEU A 441 23.04 24.01 5.88
N ASN A 442 23.83 23.85 4.82
CA ASN A 442 25.13 23.18 4.93
C ASN A 442 26.19 24.08 5.60
N ARG A 443 26.11 25.41 5.48
CA ARG A 443 26.91 26.34 6.29
C ARG A 443 26.56 26.22 7.79
N VAL A 444 25.28 26.09 8.12
CA VAL A 444 24.83 25.79 9.49
C VAL A 444 25.42 24.47 9.99
N ARG A 445 25.38 23.40 9.19
CA ARG A 445 25.97 22.10 9.57
C ARG A 445 27.48 22.19 9.79
N MET A 446 28.20 22.94 8.96
CA MET A 446 29.63 23.20 9.19
C MET A 446 29.87 24.01 10.48
N TRP A 447 29.01 24.96 10.80
CA TRP A 447 29.10 25.71 12.06
C TRP A 447 28.90 24.79 13.27
N LEU A 448 27.90 23.90 13.19
CA LEU A 448 27.58 22.92 14.24
C LEU A 448 28.72 21.92 14.47
N ASP A 449 29.39 21.46 13.41
CA ASP A 449 30.52 20.55 13.50
C ASP A 449 31.79 21.22 14.09
N ASN A 450 31.93 22.55 13.98
CA ASN A 450 33.13 23.30 14.40
C ASN A 450 33.03 23.97 15.80
N THR A 451 32.16 23.51 16.68
CA THR A 451 32.03 24.00 18.08
C THR A 451 31.80 25.53 18.24
N GLY A 452 31.17 26.17 17.26
CA GLY A 452 30.43 27.41 17.47
C GLY A 452 31.21 28.73 17.60
N HIS A 453 32.46 28.82 17.14
CA HIS A 453 33.19 30.10 17.08
C HIS A 453 33.64 30.41 15.64
N GLN A 454 32.78 31.08 14.87
CA GLN A 454 33.10 31.60 13.54
C GLN A 454 32.76 33.10 13.46
N LYS A 455 33.64 33.88 12.80
CA LYS A 455 33.56 35.35 12.67
C LYS A 455 32.26 35.84 11.98
N ASP A 456 31.54 34.98 11.28
CA ASP A 456 30.44 35.36 10.37
C ASP A 456 29.05 34.88 10.84
N THR A 457 28.91 34.56 12.12
CA THR A 457 27.67 33.97 12.68
C THR A 457 26.44 34.89 12.49
N ASP A 458 26.57 36.20 12.73
CA ASP A 458 25.45 37.14 12.55
C ASP A 458 25.09 37.38 11.07
N GLU A 459 26.07 37.31 10.16
CA GLU A 459 25.81 37.37 8.72
C GLU A 459 25.00 36.16 8.27
N LEU A 460 25.38 34.96 8.72
CA LEU A 460 24.68 33.72 8.41
C LEU A 460 23.24 33.75 8.93
N VAL A 461 23.01 34.22 10.16
CA VAL A 461 21.65 34.40 10.73
C VAL A 461 20.83 35.37 9.89
N SER A 462 21.42 36.49 9.46
CA SER A 462 20.74 37.50 8.65
C SER A 462 20.27 36.94 7.30
N LYS A 463 21.06 36.08 6.68
CA LYS A 463 20.71 35.38 5.43
C LYS A 463 19.62 34.33 5.64
N ILE A 464 19.69 33.57 6.73
CA ILE A 464 18.70 32.55 7.10
C ILE A 464 17.29 33.15 7.28
N TYR A 465 17.16 34.38 7.79
CA TYR A 465 15.86 35.02 7.99
C TYR A 465 15.08 35.33 6.71
N PHE A 466 15.68 35.19 5.53
CA PHE A 466 14.98 35.28 4.26
C PHE A 466 14.45 33.92 3.77
N LEU A 467 14.72 32.82 4.49
CA LEU A 467 14.24 31.49 4.13
C LEU A 467 12.80 31.27 4.57
N ASP A 468 11.96 30.87 3.61
CA ASP A 468 10.65 30.29 3.89
C ASP A 468 10.81 28.81 4.27
N MET A 469 10.46 28.46 5.51
CA MET A 469 10.52 27.09 6.03
C MET A 469 9.25 26.28 5.74
N GLY A 470 8.15 26.89 5.30
CA GLY A 470 6.86 26.22 5.13
C GLY A 470 6.90 25.06 4.14
N ASN A 471 7.65 25.23 3.05
CA ASN A 471 7.78 24.23 1.98
C ASN A 471 9.08 23.40 2.04
N ARG A 472 9.92 23.58 3.08
CA ARG A 472 11.23 22.92 3.17
C ARG A 472 11.14 21.56 3.83
N GLN A 473 12.06 20.66 3.51
CA GLN A 473 12.07 19.29 4.05
C GLN A 473 12.51 19.26 5.52
N ASN A 474 12.12 18.23 6.27
CA ASN A 474 12.34 18.18 7.74
C ASN A 474 13.82 18.26 8.16
N PHE A 475 14.76 17.87 7.28
CA PHE A 475 16.18 18.00 7.53
C PHE A 475 16.69 19.45 7.64
N TYR A 476 15.86 20.44 7.27
CA TYR A 476 16.11 21.85 7.57
C TYR A 476 15.95 22.18 9.07
N GLY A 477 15.51 21.23 9.89
CA GLY A 477 15.48 21.37 11.35
C GLY A 477 16.83 21.74 11.96
N ASP A 478 17.96 21.40 11.31
CA ASP A 478 19.30 21.86 11.73
C ASP A 478 19.39 23.41 11.83
N ILE A 479 18.67 24.15 10.96
CA ILE A 479 18.61 25.61 11.02
C ILE A 479 17.89 26.08 12.27
N LEU A 480 16.77 25.45 12.64
CA LEU A 480 16.03 25.82 13.85
C LEU A 480 16.87 25.49 15.09
N TYR A 481 17.50 24.33 15.13
CA TYR A 481 18.42 23.95 16.21
C TYR A 481 19.57 24.96 16.36
N PHE A 482 20.18 25.38 15.26
CA PHE A 482 21.20 26.43 15.24
C PHE A 482 20.71 27.76 15.79
N LEU A 483 19.54 28.24 15.35
CA LEU A 483 18.95 29.48 15.85
C LEU A 483 18.64 29.40 17.36
N MET A 484 18.15 28.24 17.83
CA MET A 484 17.90 28.01 19.26
C MET A 484 19.19 28.04 20.09
N ARG A 485 20.28 27.40 19.63
CA ARG A 485 21.60 27.48 20.32
C ARG A 485 22.15 28.90 20.41
N LEU A 486 21.86 29.74 19.42
CA LEU A 486 22.24 31.16 19.41
C LEU A 486 21.25 32.07 20.13
N ASN A 487 20.17 31.50 20.67
CA ASN A 487 19.07 32.19 21.29
C ASN A 487 18.40 33.27 20.39
N LYS A 488 18.35 33.01 19.08
CA LYS A 488 17.79 33.92 18.07
C LYS A 488 16.30 33.62 17.83
N PRO A 489 15.45 34.63 17.57
CA PRO A 489 14.00 34.44 17.43
C PRO A 489 13.63 33.59 16.21
N LEU A 490 12.85 32.52 16.44
CA LEU A 490 12.38 31.63 15.37
C LEU A 490 11.24 32.20 14.52
N THR A 491 10.56 33.26 14.99
CA THR A 491 9.41 33.88 14.29
C THR A 491 9.74 34.37 12.90
N LYS A 492 11.00 34.71 12.61
CA LYS A 492 11.44 35.21 11.30
C LYS A 492 11.41 34.13 10.22
N VAL A 493 11.59 32.86 10.59
CA VAL A 493 11.64 31.73 9.66
C VAL A 493 10.42 30.80 9.76
N LEU A 494 9.70 30.84 10.89
CA LEU A 494 8.52 30.00 11.13
C LEU A 494 7.18 30.72 10.94
N LYS A 495 7.18 31.99 10.49
CA LYS A 495 5.94 32.74 10.27
C LYS A 495 5.04 32.02 9.27
N GLY A 496 3.84 31.63 9.71
CA GLY A 496 2.86 30.96 8.85
C GLY A 496 3.14 29.46 8.62
N VAL A 497 4.15 28.88 9.28
CA VAL A 497 4.41 27.45 9.25
C VAL A 497 3.37 26.73 10.12
N ARG A 498 2.72 25.72 9.52
CA ARG A 498 1.69 24.91 10.20
C ARG A 498 2.30 24.02 11.29
N GLU A 499 1.52 23.70 12.30
CA GLU A 499 1.96 22.93 13.48
C GLU A 499 2.56 21.56 13.13
N HIS A 500 1.87 20.74 12.33
CA HIS A 500 2.41 19.44 11.87
C HIS A 500 3.78 19.56 11.19
N LYS A 501 4.07 20.71 10.55
CA LYS A 501 5.35 20.95 9.89
C LYS A 501 6.45 21.27 10.90
N LEU A 502 6.13 22.08 11.92
CA LEU A 502 7.00 22.36 13.05
C LEU A 502 7.32 21.07 13.83
N GLU A 503 6.33 20.22 14.09
CA GLU A 503 6.56 18.89 14.67
C GLU A 503 7.54 18.06 13.85
N GLY A 504 7.40 18.08 12.52
CA GLY A 504 8.32 17.39 11.60
C GLY A 504 9.76 17.86 11.75
N PHE A 505 10.00 19.16 11.91
CA PHE A 505 11.32 19.70 12.19
C PHE A 505 11.84 19.27 13.57
N VAL A 506 11.01 19.34 14.61
CA VAL A 506 11.40 18.97 15.97
C VAL A 506 11.72 17.47 16.08
N LYS A 507 10.91 16.60 15.46
CA LYS A 507 11.18 15.16 15.34
C LYS A 507 12.52 14.89 14.66
N TYR A 508 12.84 15.63 13.60
CA TYR A 508 14.16 15.55 12.96
C TYR A 508 15.29 15.98 13.91
N ILE A 509 15.14 17.13 14.58
CA ILE A 509 16.14 17.66 15.51
C ILE A 509 16.45 16.64 16.61
N HIS A 510 15.42 16.05 17.23
CA HIS A 510 15.58 14.99 18.24
C HIS A 510 16.30 13.75 17.70
N SER A 511 16.01 13.35 16.45
CA SER A 511 16.70 12.21 15.83
C SER A 511 18.18 12.47 15.55
N ARG A 512 18.59 13.74 15.47
CA ARG A 512 19.92 14.16 14.97
C ARG A 512 20.86 14.68 16.06
N HIS A 513 20.33 15.38 17.06
CA HIS A 513 21.08 16.11 18.09
C HIS A 513 20.73 15.56 19.48
N LYS A 514 21.75 15.10 20.22
CA LYS A 514 21.55 14.43 21.51
C LYS A 514 21.12 15.37 22.63
N ASP A 515 21.54 16.63 22.57
CA ASP A 515 21.21 17.70 23.51
C ASP A 515 19.99 18.53 23.07
N ALA A 516 19.21 18.02 22.11
CA ALA A 516 18.08 18.74 21.54
C ALA A 516 17.06 19.21 22.58
N ASP A 517 16.72 18.36 23.55
CA ASP A 517 15.77 18.71 24.62
C ASP A 517 16.29 19.88 25.44
N GLU A 518 17.56 19.85 25.86
CA GLU A 518 18.17 20.96 26.63
C GLU A 518 18.22 22.26 25.82
N VAL A 519 18.59 22.20 24.55
CA VAL A 519 18.63 23.39 23.67
C VAL A 519 17.24 24.00 23.51
N ILE A 520 16.19 23.17 23.36
CA ILE A 520 14.81 23.64 23.25
C ILE A 520 14.34 24.25 24.58
N ILE A 521 14.62 23.59 25.70
CA ILE A 521 14.24 24.07 27.04
C ILE A 521 14.93 25.40 27.33
N ASP A 522 16.24 25.53 27.09
CA ASP A 522 16.99 26.77 27.31
C ASP A 522 16.47 27.91 26.44
N TYR A 523 16.20 27.63 25.16
CA TYR A 523 15.60 28.60 24.25
C TYR A 523 14.27 29.11 24.78
N ILE A 524 13.38 28.20 25.21
CA ILE A 524 12.06 28.52 25.76
C ILE A 524 12.19 29.31 27.07
N CYS A 525 13.00 28.84 28.00
CA CYS A 525 13.19 29.44 29.31
C CYS A 525 13.84 30.83 29.23
N SER A 526 14.56 31.16 28.16
CA SER A 526 15.09 32.50 27.93
C SER A 526 14.04 33.52 27.45
N ARG A 527 12.86 33.08 27.00
CA ARG A 527 11.81 33.98 26.48
C ARG A 527 11.06 34.68 27.62
N GLY A 528 10.65 35.92 27.39
CA GLY A 528 9.71 36.62 28.27
C GLY A 528 8.28 36.10 28.10
N THR A 529 7.36 36.57 28.94
CA THR A 529 5.93 36.22 28.87
C THR A 529 5.13 37.12 27.92
N ASN A 530 5.58 38.37 27.69
CA ASN A 530 4.94 39.31 26.78
C ASN A 530 5.45 39.14 25.33
N LEU A 531 5.04 38.05 24.68
CA LEU A 531 5.44 37.72 23.32
C LEU A 531 4.34 38.07 22.30
N SER A 532 4.68 38.14 21.01
CA SER A 532 3.67 38.20 19.93
C SER A 532 2.85 36.89 19.87
N LEU A 533 1.64 36.92 19.31
CA LEU A 533 0.80 35.72 19.17
C LEU A 533 1.55 34.57 18.48
N GLU A 534 2.31 34.87 17.42
CA GLU A 534 3.06 33.87 16.67
C GLU A 534 4.23 33.28 17.47
N GLU A 535 4.95 34.12 18.23
CA GLU A 535 6.04 33.62 19.09
C GLU A 535 5.51 32.82 20.27
N THR A 536 4.39 33.25 20.88
CA THR A 536 3.67 32.48 21.89
C THR A 536 3.26 31.11 21.34
N ARG A 537 2.68 31.06 20.13
CA ARG A 537 2.28 29.81 19.46
C ARG A 537 3.47 28.86 19.28
N ILE A 538 4.60 29.37 18.77
CA ILE A 538 5.80 28.55 18.55
C ILE A 538 6.32 28.01 19.89
N CYS A 539 6.47 28.87 20.91
CA CYS A 539 7.00 28.43 22.21
C CYS A 539 6.07 27.43 22.92
N LYS A 540 4.74 27.62 22.81
CA LYS A 540 3.73 26.66 23.29
C LYS A 540 3.94 25.28 22.67
N ILE A 541 4.00 25.20 21.34
CA ILE A 541 4.15 23.94 20.59
C ILE A 541 5.49 23.28 20.94
N LEU A 542 6.59 24.03 20.98
CA LEU A 542 7.89 23.48 21.36
C LEU A 542 7.88 22.93 22.79
N ALA A 543 7.26 23.63 23.74
CA ALA A 543 7.15 23.18 25.13
C ALA A 543 6.31 21.90 25.25
N LEU A 544 5.17 21.82 24.53
CA LEU A 544 4.35 20.61 24.48
C LEU A 544 5.13 19.41 23.95
N LEU A 545 5.86 19.57 22.84
CA LEU A 545 6.63 18.47 22.23
C LEU A 545 7.76 17.95 23.12
N VAL A 546 8.27 18.79 24.02
CA VAL A 546 9.23 18.41 25.05
C VAL A 546 8.52 17.71 26.21
N LEU A 547 7.40 18.25 26.69
CA LEU A 547 6.62 17.69 27.82
C LEU A 547 6.02 16.30 27.56
N LEU A 548 5.73 15.97 26.31
CA LEU A 548 5.22 14.65 25.91
C LEU A 548 6.28 13.54 25.92
N LYS A 549 7.50 13.82 26.39
CA LYS A 549 8.59 12.84 26.53
C LYS A 549 8.89 12.49 27.97
N ASP A 550 9.30 11.24 28.19
CA ASP A 550 9.66 10.74 29.52
C ASP A 550 11.12 10.98 29.93
N SER A 551 11.99 11.40 29.01
CA SER A 551 13.45 11.43 29.19
C SER A 551 14.04 12.67 29.86
N ILE A 552 13.21 13.58 30.39
CA ILE A 552 13.65 14.88 30.92
C ILE A 552 13.75 14.82 32.44
N ALA A 553 14.82 15.39 33.00
CA ALA A 553 14.99 15.51 34.44
C ALA A 553 13.84 16.32 35.09
N MET A 554 13.40 15.93 36.28
CA MET A 554 12.17 16.46 36.88
C MET A 554 12.21 17.97 37.17
N ASP A 555 13.37 18.51 37.53
CA ASP A 555 13.59 19.94 37.70
C ASP A 555 13.35 20.70 36.38
N ARG A 556 13.94 20.20 35.30
CA ARG A 556 13.77 20.74 33.94
C ARG A 556 12.35 20.57 33.43
N TYR A 557 11.71 19.44 33.76
CA TYR A 557 10.30 19.17 33.44
C TYR A 557 9.37 20.20 34.09
N ARG A 558 9.63 20.56 35.36
CA ARG A 558 8.86 21.60 36.06
C ARG A 558 9.05 22.98 35.44
N ASP A 559 10.28 23.33 35.09
CA ASP A 559 10.57 24.60 34.41
C ASP A 559 9.80 24.72 33.09
N ILE A 560 9.87 23.70 32.24
CA ILE A 560 9.20 23.72 30.94
C ILE A 560 7.67 23.63 31.07
N LEU A 561 7.15 22.88 32.05
CA LEU A 561 5.71 22.82 32.33
C LEU A 561 5.15 24.19 32.72
N LYS A 562 5.85 24.90 33.60
CA LYS A 562 5.48 26.26 33.97
C LYS A 562 5.44 27.17 32.75
N ARG A 563 6.48 27.12 31.91
CA ARG A 563 6.53 27.90 30.66
C ARG A 563 5.41 27.54 29.69
N TYR A 564 5.09 26.27 29.55
CA TYR A 564 3.98 25.80 28.72
C TYR A 564 2.65 26.40 29.17
N LEU A 565 2.36 26.39 30.47
CA LEU A 565 1.15 27.00 31.02
C LEU A 565 1.13 28.52 30.85
N ASP A 566 2.26 29.21 31.09
CA ASP A 566 2.37 30.66 30.88
C ASP A 566 2.08 31.05 29.42
N PHE A 567 2.65 30.32 28.45
CA PHE A 567 2.39 30.55 27.03
C PHE A 567 0.98 30.14 26.62
N GLY A 568 0.47 29.04 27.16
CA GLY A 568 -0.89 28.56 26.92
C GLY A 568 -1.93 29.58 27.37
N THR A 569 -1.80 30.11 28.58
CA THR A 569 -2.63 31.20 29.10
C THR A 569 -2.57 32.43 28.20
N SER A 570 -1.35 32.90 27.86
CA SER A 570 -1.18 34.05 26.96
C SER A 570 -1.76 33.80 25.57
N TYR A 571 -1.69 32.56 25.08
CA TYR A 571 -2.23 32.14 23.79
C TYR A 571 -3.77 32.20 23.79
N LEU A 572 -4.39 31.64 24.83
CA LEU A 572 -5.85 31.67 25.00
C LEU A 572 -6.38 33.10 25.06
N GLU A 573 -5.78 33.96 25.90
CA GLU A 573 -6.18 35.35 26.07
C GLU A 573 -6.05 36.20 24.79
N LYS A 574 -5.15 35.83 23.87
CA LYS A 574 -5.00 36.50 22.58
C LYS A 574 -5.91 35.94 21.49
N LEU A 575 -6.33 34.67 21.60
CA LEU A 575 -7.04 33.96 20.56
C LEU A 575 -8.56 33.94 20.77
N TYR A 576 -9.00 33.80 22.02
CA TYR A 576 -10.41 33.69 22.41
C TYR A 576 -10.89 34.95 23.13
N SER A 577 -12.18 35.25 23.00
CA SER A 577 -12.76 36.37 23.75
C SER A 577 -12.87 36.04 25.24
N PRO A 578 -12.88 37.04 26.14
CA PRO A 578 -13.05 36.81 27.57
C PRO A 578 -14.31 36.02 27.90
N GLU A 579 -15.39 36.17 27.13
CA GLU A 579 -16.64 35.42 27.31
C GLU A 579 -16.42 33.91 27.09
N VAL A 580 -15.71 33.52 26.03
CA VAL A 580 -15.40 32.12 25.73
C VAL A 580 -14.53 31.51 26.84
N ILE A 581 -13.55 32.27 27.33
CA ILE A 581 -12.66 31.80 28.40
C ILE A 581 -13.45 31.61 29.70
N ASN A 582 -14.33 32.55 30.06
CA ASN A 582 -15.08 32.52 31.31
C ASN A 582 -16.21 31.49 31.36
N GLU A 583 -16.72 31.03 30.21
CA GLU A 583 -17.81 30.03 30.14
C GLU A 583 -17.37 28.62 30.59
N GLN A 584 -16.06 28.35 30.66
CA GLN A 584 -15.49 27.05 31.09
C GLN A 584 -15.99 25.84 30.28
N ASN A 585 -16.33 26.05 29.02
CA ASN A 585 -16.91 25.03 28.15
C ASN A 585 -15.91 24.62 27.06
N ALA A 586 -15.39 23.38 27.16
CA ALA A 586 -14.45 22.81 26.21
C ALA A 586 -14.97 22.80 24.75
N ALA A 587 -16.29 22.76 24.53
CA ALA A 587 -16.88 22.78 23.18
C ALA A 587 -16.73 24.12 22.45
N LEU A 588 -16.29 25.19 23.13
CA LEU A 588 -16.12 26.53 22.56
C LEU A 588 -14.69 26.82 22.08
N VAL A 589 -13.74 25.93 22.34
CA VAL A 589 -12.34 26.06 21.90
C VAL A 589 -12.01 25.07 20.78
N LYS A 590 -10.95 25.35 20.01
CA LYS A 590 -10.69 24.71 18.72
C LYS A 590 -10.09 23.31 18.82
N THR A 591 -9.35 23.01 19.87
CA THR A 591 -8.59 21.77 20.02
C THR A 591 -8.67 21.25 21.45
N ASP A 592 -8.47 19.95 21.62
CA ASP A 592 -8.40 19.29 22.93
C ASP A 592 -7.28 19.86 23.80
N GLU A 593 -6.16 20.27 23.19
CA GLU A 593 -5.07 20.99 23.87
C GLU A 593 -5.52 22.37 24.37
N ASP A 594 -6.28 23.13 23.55
CA ASP A 594 -6.83 24.41 23.99
C ASP A 594 -7.85 24.21 25.12
N ALA A 595 -8.61 23.10 25.11
CA ALA A 595 -9.52 22.74 26.20
C ALA A 595 -8.77 22.35 27.50
N PHE A 596 -7.66 21.63 27.39
CA PHE A 596 -6.75 21.38 28.50
C PHE A 596 -6.23 22.69 29.09
N LEU A 597 -5.72 23.59 28.24
CA LEU A 597 -5.19 24.88 28.66
C LEU A 597 -6.28 25.77 29.27
N LEU A 598 -7.51 25.71 28.76
CA LEU A 598 -8.66 26.43 29.31
C LEU A 598 -8.93 26.00 30.76
N TYR A 599 -8.98 24.69 31.02
CA TYR A 599 -9.17 24.20 32.38
C TYR A 599 -7.95 24.43 33.27
N ALA A 600 -6.73 24.33 32.74
CA ALA A 600 -5.51 24.68 33.47
C ALA A 600 -5.48 26.18 33.85
N TYR A 601 -5.94 27.06 32.97
CA TYR A 601 -6.12 28.49 33.23
C TYR A 601 -7.04 28.74 34.43
N HIS A 602 -8.20 28.08 34.47
CA HIS A 602 -9.12 28.18 35.61
C HIS A 602 -8.55 27.56 36.88
N ALA A 603 -7.82 26.43 36.77
CA ALA A 603 -7.11 25.83 37.88
C ALA A 603 -6.16 26.86 38.53
N GLN A 604 -5.29 27.50 37.73
CA GLN A 604 -4.32 28.49 38.24
C GLN A 604 -4.96 29.64 39.03
N ARG A 605 -6.19 30.03 38.71
CA ARG A 605 -6.92 31.11 39.39
C ARG A 605 -7.50 30.73 40.74
N VAL A 606 -7.79 29.44 40.96
CA VAL A 606 -8.33 28.93 42.23
C VAL A 606 -7.28 28.24 43.08
N MET A 607 -6.03 28.15 42.59
CA MET A 607 -4.92 27.43 43.23
C MET A 607 -4.71 27.83 44.70
N ASP A 608 -4.71 29.14 44.99
CA ASP A 608 -4.44 29.65 46.34
C ASP A 608 -5.72 29.74 47.20
N GLU A 609 -6.90 29.81 46.58
CA GLU A 609 -8.18 30.02 47.27
C GLU A 609 -8.90 28.71 47.62
N ASN A 610 -8.84 27.71 46.73
CA ASN A 610 -9.53 26.45 46.88
C ASN A 610 -8.77 25.29 46.20
N PRO A 611 -7.85 24.63 46.93
CA PRO A 611 -7.05 23.53 46.40
C PRO A 611 -7.86 22.30 45.94
N ALA A 612 -9.04 22.06 46.52
CA ALA A 612 -9.92 20.98 46.05
C ALA A 612 -10.49 21.31 44.66
N GLU A 613 -10.87 22.57 44.45
CA GLU A 613 -11.34 23.09 43.17
C GLU A 613 -10.21 23.15 42.12
N TYR A 614 -8.98 23.46 42.53
CA TYR A 614 -7.78 23.36 41.71
C TYR A 614 -7.60 21.95 41.13
N VAL A 615 -7.62 20.93 41.98
CA VAL A 615 -7.51 19.51 41.54
C VAL A 615 -8.70 19.12 40.66
N ARG A 616 -9.91 19.65 40.92
CA ARG A 616 -11.09 19.40 40.08
C ARG A 616 -10.89 19.93 38.65
N TYR A 617 -10.37 21.14 38.48
CA TYR A 617 -10.06 21.67 37.16
C TYR A 617 -8.93 20.91 36.47
N LEU A 618 -7.88 20.49 37.19
CA LEU A 618 -6.82 19.66 36.61
C LEU A 618 -7.34 18.30 36.14
N ARG A 619 -8.29 17.68 36.86
CA ARG A 619 -8.97 16.46 36.41
C ARG A 619 -9.81 16.69 35.15
N LYS A 620 -10.49 17.83 35.05
CA LYS A 620 -11.19 18.23 33.82
C LYS A 620 -10.20 18.43 32.66
N ALA A 621 -9.10 19.13 32.89
CA ALA A 621 -8.05 19.31 31.91
C ALA A 621 -7.52 17.95 31.40
N LEU A 622 -7.20 17.04 32.31
CA LEU A 622 -6.71 15.69 31.96
C LEU A 622 -7.72 14.89 31.15
N LYS A 623 -9.02 15.04 31.42
CA LYS A 623 -10.08 14.38 30.66
C LYS A 623 -10.11 14.84 29.21
N GLU A 624 -9.96 16.15 28.96
CA GLU A 624 -9.94 16.69 27.59
C GLU A 624 -8.65 16.31 26.86
N TYR A 625 -7.51 16.25 27.54
CA TYR A 625 -6.23 15.92 26.92
C TYR A 625 -5.39 14.93 27.76
N PRO A 626 -5.65 13.61 27.63
CA PRO A 626 -5.04 12.57 28.47
C PRO A 626 -3.51 12.46 28.38
N TYR A 627 -2.91 12.91 27.27
CA TYR A 627 -1.47 12.87 27.04
C TYR A 627 -0.66 13.69 28.06
N MET A 628 -1.31 14.60 28.79
CA MET A 628 -0.69 15.44 29.81
C MET A 628 -0.82 14.89 31.24
N LYS A 629 -1.05 13.57 31.40
CA LYS A 629 -1.13 12.88 32.71
C LYS A 629 0.02 13.24 33.65
N LYS A 630 1.26 13.08 33.18
CA LYS A 630 2.47 13.41 33.95
C LYS A 630 2.50 14.88 34.40
N ALA A 631 2.09 15.81 33.53
CA ALA A 631 2.02 17.23 33.88
C ALA A 631 0.99 17.49 34.99
N VAL A 632 -0.18 16.84 34.92
CA VAL A 632 -1.22 16.95 35.95
C VAL A 632 -0.77 16.34 37.28
N GLU A 633 -0.13 15.17 37.27
CA GLU A 633 0.44 14.54 38.46
C GLU A 633 1.47 15.45 39.14
N VAL A 634 2.36 16.06 38.36
CA VAL A 634 3.37 17.02 38.84
C VAL A 634 2.72 18.26 39.49
N LEU A 635 1.66 18.80 38.88
CA LEU A 635 0.93 19.95 39.41
C LEU A 635 0.13 19.61 40.69
N VAL A 636 -0.45 18.41 40.76
CA VAL A 636 -1.14 17.92 41.96
C VAL A 636 -0.15 17.69 43.10
N GLN A 637 1.01 17.10 42.82
CA GLN A 637 2.06 16.91 43.82
C GLN A 637 2.56 18.26 44.36
N ASP A 638 2.75 19.26 43.49
CA ASP A 638 3.20 20.59 43.92
C ASP A 638 2.26 21.28 44.90
N ILE A 639 0.94 21.13 44.72
CA ILE A 639 -0.02 21.70 45.65
C ILE A 639 -0.08 20.92 46.96
N GLN A 640 0.06 19.59 46.92
CA GLN A 640 0.14 18.74 48.12
C GLN A 640 1.38 19.06 48.95
N ASP A 641 2.54 19.24 48.31
CA ASP A 641 3.79 19.62 48.98
C ASP A 641 3.68 21.02 49.62
N ARG A 642 3.04 21.98 48.93
CA ARG A 642 2.77 23.33 49.48
C ARG A 642 1.80 23.32 50.66
N GLN A 643 0.76 22.51 50.61
CA GLN A 643 -0.19 22.33 51.72
C GLN A 643 0.49 21.67 52.94
N SER A 644 1.39 20.71 52.69
CA SER A 644 2.19 20.04 53.72
C SER A 644 3.17 20.99 54.41
N ALA A 645 3.71 21.99 53.70
CA ALA A 645 4.60 23.01 54.25
C ALA A 645 3.89 24.13 55.03
N ALA A 646 2.58 24.36 54.79
CA ALA A 646 1.80 25.45 55.37
C ALA A 646 1.06 25.10 56.68
N GLN A 647 1.04 23.83 57.10
CA GLN A 647 0.39 23.38 58.33
C GLN A 647 1.37 22.59 59.21
N LYS A 648 1.84 23.19 60.31
CA LYS A 648 2.36 22.41 61.45
C LYS A 648 1.19 21.73 62.14
N GLU A 649 0.93 20.49 61.67
CA GLU A 649 0.09 19.40 62.21
C GLU A 649 -1.41 19.67 62.47
N PRO A 650 -2.31 18.72 62.09
CA PRO A 650 -2.11 17.27 62.16
C PRO A 650 -2.39 16.55 60.83
N TYR A 651 -1.36 16.30 60.03
CA TYR A 651 -1.37 15.21 59.04
C TYR A 651 -0.66 13.95 59.57
N GLY A 652 0.11 14.08 60.66
CA GLY A 652 0.72 12.95 61.37
C GLY A 652 -0.33 11.97 61.92
N GLN A 653 -1.45 12.44 62.47
CA GLN A 653 -2.46 11.57 63.07
C GLN A 653 -3.24 10.71 62.06
N PHE A 654 -3.43 11.16 60.81
CA PHE A 654 -4.17 10.38 59.82
C PHE A 654 -3.29 9.26 59.24
N GLU A 655 -2.02 9.55 58.92
CA GLU A 655 -1.07 8.52 58.51
C GLU A 655 -0.68 7.57 59.66
N GLU A 656 -0.60 8.08 60.89
CA GLU A 656 -0.41 7.26 62.09
C GLU A 656 -1.65 6.39 62.39
N TYR A 657 -2.86 6.91 62.13
CA TYR A 657 -4.10 6.13 62.19
C TYR A 657 -4.14 5.03 61.12
N LYS A 658 -3.82 5.34 59.85
CA LYS A 658 -3.71 4.32 58.79
C LYS A 658 -2.71 3.23 59.15
N LYS A 659 -1.51 3.61 59.62
CA LYS A 659 -0.48 2.66 60.08
C LYS A 659 -0.97 1.82 61.25
N THR A 660 -1.66 2.42 62.23
CA THR A 660 -2.19 1.72 63.41
C THR A 660 -3.28 0.72 63.02
N VAL A 661 -4.23 1.11 62.16
CA VAL A 661 -5.31 0.23 61.71
C VAL A 661 -4.77 -0.92 60.86
N LYS A 662 -3.87 -0.65 59.90
CA LYS A 662 -3.20 -1.69 59.11
C LYS A 662 -2.42 -2.68 59.99
N SER A 663 -1.69 -2.18 60.99
CA SER A 663 -0.99 -3.03 61.96
C SER A 663 -1.94 -3.89 62.79
N ASN A 664 -3.09 -3.35 63.22
CA ASN A 664 -4.11 -4.11 63.95
C ASN A 664 -4.76 -5.19 63.10
N ILE A 665 -5.07 -4.90 61.83
CA ILE A 665 -5.61 -5.88 60.88
C ILE A 665 -4.63 -7.04 60.71
N ASN A 666 -3.35 -6.75 60.48
CA ASN A 666 -2.32 -7.79 60.34
C ASN A 666 -2.18 -8.64 61.61
N MET A 667 -2.17 -8.04 62.80
CA MET A 667 -2.13 -8.79 64.07
C MET A 667 -3.35 -9.71 64.24
N LEU A 668 -4.55 -9.29 63.80
CA LEU A 668 -5.76 -10.10 63.86
C LEU A 668 -5.71 -11.27 62.86
N ILE A 669 -5.16 -11.05 61.66
CA ILE A 669 -4.95 -12.10 60.64
C ILE A 669 -3.95 -13.15 61.17
N GLU A 670 -2.81 -12.72 61.73
CA GLU A 670 -1.81 -13.60 62.32
C GLU A 670 -2.37 -14.42 63.50
N ALA A 671 -3.25 -13.83 64.31
CA ALA A 671 -3.95 -14.49 65.40
C ALA A 671 -5.13 -15.37 64.95
N GLN A 672 -5.41 -15.49 63.64
CA GLN A 672 -6.54 -16.20 63.04
C GLN A 672 -7.92 -15.72 63.52
N LYS A 673 -8.03 -14.44 63.89
CA LYS A 673 -9.29 -13.78 64.31
C LYS A 673 -9.96 -13.10 63.13
N PHE A 674 -10.36 -13.88 62.13
CA PHE A 674 -10.82 -13.37 60.83
C PHE A 674 -12.06 -12.49 60.90
N GLU A 675 -13.05 -12.82 61.74
CA GLU A 675 -14.27 -12.01 61.89
C GLU A 675 -14.00 -10.62 62.50
N GLU A 676 -13.11 -10.54 63.48
CA GLU A 676 -12.67 -9.25 64.06
C GLU A 676 -11.91 -8.42 63.02
N ALA A 677 -11.08 -9.06 62.18
CA ALA A 677 -10.34 -8.39 61.11
C ALA A 677 -11.27 -7.87 60.00
N LYS A 678 -12.25 -8.67 59.56
CA LYS A 678 -13.26 -8.26 58.55
C LYS A 678 -14.09 -7.06 59.02
N MET A 679 -14.53 -7.06 60.29
CA MET A 679 -15.25 -5.92 60.86
C MET A 679 -14.42 -4.63 60.83
N LEU A 680 -13.14 -4.71 61.21
CA LEU A 680 -12.23 -3.57 61.21
C LEU A 680 -11.92 -3.08 59.78
N ILE A 681 -11.77 -4.01 58.83
CA ILE A 681 -11.62 -3.72 57.39
C ILE A 681 -12.84 -2.99 56.85
N ASP A 682 -14.05 -3.48 57.12
CA ASP A 682 -15.29 -2.88 56.59
C ASP A 682 -15.57 -1.51 57.22
N GLU A 683 -15.18 -1.27 58.47
CA GLU A 683 -15.22 0.07 59.08
C GLU A 683 -14.19 1.02 58.45
N TYR A 684 -12.98 0.53 58.15
CA TYR A 684 -11.94 1.33 57.51
C TYR A 684 -12.31 1.71 56.07
N LEU A 685 -12.81 0.77 55.27
CA LEU A 685 -13.19 1.00 53.88
C LEU A 685 -14.37 1.96 53.72
N LYS A 686 -15.22 2.12 54.74
CA LYS A 686 -16.25 3.18 54.76
C LYS A 686 -15.66 4.60 54.82
N ILE A 687 -14.46 4.73 55.39
CA ILE A 687 -13.76 6.01 55.54
C ILE A 687 -12.83 6.24 54.33
N LEU A 688 -12.14 5.19 53.88
CA LEU A 688 -11.19 5.20 52.79
C LEU A 688 -11.43 4.03 51.83
N PRO A 689 -12.31 4.20 50.83
CA PRO A 689 -12.67 3.11 49.91
C PRO A 689 -11.58 2.79 48.88
N ASP A 690 -10.56 3.65 48.74
CA ASP A 690 -9.54 3.57 47.69
C ASP A 690 -8.16 3.07 48.17
N ASP A 691 -8.09 2.34 49.31
CA ASP A 691 -6.84 1.83 49.88
C ASP A 691 -6.59 0.36 49.52
N GLY A 692 -5.77 0.12 48.49
CA GLY A 692 -5.49 -1.21 47.93
C GLY A 692 -4.95 -2.24 48.93
N ASP A 693 -4.15 -1.81 49.91
CA ASP A 693 -3.53 -2.71 50.90
C ASP A 693 -4.59 -3.38 51.81
N ILE A 694 -5.72 -2.71 52.00
CA ILE A 694 -6.82 -3.22 52.82
C ILE A 694 -7.64 -4.25 52.05
N TYR A 695 -7.85 -4.05 50.74
CA TYR A 695 -8.41 -5.10 49.88
C TYR A 695 -7.47 -6.29 49.81
N SER A 696 -6.15 -6.08 49.77
CA SER A 696 -5.16 -7.15 49.82
C SER A 696 -5.30 -7.97 51.11
N SER A 697 -5.41 -7.30 52.27
CA SER A 697 -5.64 -7.94 53.57
C SER A 697 -6.95 -8.73 53.61
N LYS A 698 -8.02 -8.18 53.03
CA LYS A 698 -9.34 -8.82 52.93
C LYS A 698 -9.31 -10.07 52.04
N GLY A 699 -8.58 -10.02 50.92
CA GLY A 699 -8.39 -11.17 50.03
C GLY A 699 -7.52 -12.27 50.65
N ILE A 700 -6.49 -11.91 51.42
CA ILE A 700 -5.68 -12.87 52.19
C ILE A 700 -6.56 -13.63 53.20
N ILE A 701 -7.46 -12.95 53.91
CA ILE A 701 -8.39 -13.60 54.85
C ILE A 701 -9.24 -14.64 54.10
N ALA A 702 -9.81 -14.27 52.94
CA ALA A 702 -10.59 -15.21 52.12
C ALA A 702 -9.75 -16.42 51.65
N MET A 703 -8.48 -16.21 51.28
CA MET A 703 -7.56 -17.32 50.97
C MET A 703 -7.31 -18.24 52.17
N MET A 704 -7.13 -17.68 53.37
CA MET A 704 -6.88 -18.45 54.60
C MET A 704 -8.13 -19.24 55.04
N GLU A 705 -9.32 -18.73 54.75
CA GLU A 705 -10.60 -19.44 54.95
C GLU A 705 -10.88 -20.49 53.87
N GLY A 706 -10.04 -20.53 52.82
CA GLY A 706 -10.13 -21.50 51.71
C GLY A 706 -11.10 -21.08 50.60
N ASP A 707 -11.65 -19.87 50.65
CA ASP A 707 -12.52 -19.33 49.61
C ASP A 707 -11.69 -18.57 48.55
N LEU A 708 -11.06 -19.36 47.68
CA LEU A 708 -10.17 -18.85 46.64
C LEU A 708 -10.91 -18.01 45.58
N ALA A 709 -12.21 -18.25 45.38
CA ALA A 709 -13.02 -17.50 44.42
C ALA A 709 -13.35 -16.11 44.96
N LEU A 710 -13.75 -16.03 46.24
CA LEU A 710 -13.94 -14.76 46.93
C LEU A 710 -12.64 -13.96 47.02
N ALA A 711 -11.50 -14.63 47.27
CA ALA A 711 -10.19 -13.97 47.25
C ALA A 711 -9.86 -13.34 45.90
N GLU A 712 -10.11 -14.06 44.79
CA GLU A 712 -9.91 -13.54 43.42
C GLU A 712 -10.78 -12.31 43.16
N GLU A 713 -12.06 -12.37 43.55
CA GLU A 713 -13.00 -11.24 43.41
C GLU A 713 -12.52 -10.01 44.19
N ILE A 714 -12.13 -10.18 45.46
CA ILE A 714 -11.65 -9.09 46.31
C ILE A 714 -10.34 -8.48 45.77
N PHE A 715 -9.41 -9.31 45.27
CA PHE A 715 -8.17 -8.78 44.68
C PHE A 715 -8.45 -8.01 43.38
N LEU A 716 -9.36 -8.49 42.52
CA LEU A 716 -9.73 -7.78 41.30
C LEU A 716 -10.52 -6.49 41.59
N GLU A 717 -11.37 -6.50 42.62
CA GLU A 717 -12.05 -5.29 43.12
C GLU A 717 -11.01 -4.29 43.61
N GLY A 718 -10.06 -4.71 44.44
CA GLY A 718 -8.95 -3.86 44.89
C GLY A 718 -8.15 -3.28 43.73
N LEU A 719 -7.83 -4.08 42.70
CA LEU A 719 -7.12 -3.62 41.50
C LEU A 719 -7.95 -2.68 40.61
N SER A 720 -9.27 -2.70 40.72
CA SER A 720 -10.12 -1.73 40.02
C SER A 720 -10.02 -0.33 40.62
N VAL A 721 -9.61 -0.24 41.88
CA VAL A 721 -9.46 1.02 42.62
C VAL A 721 -7.99 1.45 42.73
N ASP A 722 -7.06 0.50 42.85
CA ASP A 722 -5.61 0.70 42.89
C ASP A 722 -4.88 -0.30 41.96
N GLU A 723 -4.89 -0.02 40.65
CA GLU A 723 -4.38 -0.91 39.60
C GLU A 723 -2.91 -1.30 39.77
N ASN A 724 -2.11 -0.38 40.32
CA ASN A 724 -0.66 -0.51 40.42
C ASN A 724 -0.21 -1.04 41.80
N ASN A 725 -1.14 -1.42 42.67
CA ASN A 725 -0.80 -1.91 44.01
C ASN A 725 0.04 -3.18 43.94
N PHE A 726 1.22 -3.15 44.56
CA PHE A 726 2.16 -4.27 44.56
C PHE A 726 1.56 -5.52 45.21
N ASP A 727 0.99 -5.41 46.40
CA ASP A 727 0.51 -6.55 47.18
C ASP A 727 -0.69 -7.22 46.52
N LEU A 728 -1.61 -6.45 45.93
CA LEU A 728 -2.73 -7.00 45.17
C LEU A 728 -2.26 -7.77 43.94
N ASN A 729 -1.34 -7.21 43.15
CA ASN A 729 -0.78 -7.90 41.98
C ASN A 729 0.03 -9.15 42.41
N PHE A 730 0.81 -9.07 43.48
CA PHE A 730 1.58 -10.19 44.00
C PHE A 730 0.70 -11.32 44.54
N ASN A 731 -0.28 -11.00 45.39
CA ASN A 731 -1.16 -11.98 46.01
C ASN A 731 -2.10 -12.63 44.99
N LEU A 732 -2.57 -11.86 44.00
CA LEU A 732 -3.34 -12.42 42.89
C LEU A 732 -2.47 -13.32 42.00
N ALA A 733 -1.22 -12.96 41.73
CA ALA A 733 -0.27 -13.83 41.04
C ALA A 733 0.01 -15.12 41.81
N TYR A 734 0.18 -15.01 43.13
CA TYR A 734 0.39 -16.15 44.02
C TYR A 734 -0.84 -17.05 44.08
N LEU A 735 -2.05 -16.48 44.14
CA LEU A 735 -3.31 -17.20 44.06
C LEU A 735 -3.41 -17.99 42.75
N TYR A 736 -3.16 -17.35 41.61
CA TYR A 736 -3.15 -18.04 40.31
C TYR A 736 -2.08 -19.13 40.21
N ARG A 737 -0.88 -18.87 40.76
CA ARG A 737 0.17 -19.90 40.83
C ARG A 737 -0.24 -21.09 41.71
N SER A 738 -0.88 -20.85 42.85
CA SER A 738 -1.39 -21.91 43.72
C SER A 738 -2.48 -22.76 43.04
N GLN A 739 -3.20 -22.16 42.09
CA GLN A 739 -4.16 -22.81 41.20
C GLN A 739 -3.52 -23.41 39.93
N GLN A 740 -2.19 -23.38 39.81
CA GLN A 740 -1.40 -23.83 38.66
C GLN A 740 -1.61 -23.03 37.36
N ASP A 741 -2.19 -21.83 37.43
CA ASP A 741 -2.31 -20.89 36.30
C ASP A 741 -1.05 -20.03 36.20
N ASN A 742 0.02 -20.64 35.68
CA ASN A 742 1.35 -20.04 35.60
C ASN A 742 1.41 -18.79 34.73
N GLN A 743 0.52 -18.61 33.76
CA GLN A 743 0.58 -17.43 32.89
C GLN A 743 -0.24 -16.27 33.38
N LYS A 744 -1.39 -16.49 34.05
CA LYS A 744 -1.97 -15.40 34.83
C LYS A 744 -1.00 -15.01 35.95
N ALA A 745 -0.38 -15.99 36.63
CA ALA A 745 0.66 -15.70 37.60
C ALA A 745 1.81 -14.87 36.99
N ALA A 746 2.31 -15.21 35.80
CA ALA A 746 3.36 -14.44 35.12
C ALA A 746 2.93 -13.00 34.80
N VAL A 747 1.67 -12.79 34.37
CA VAL A 747 1.15 -11.45 34.08
C VAL A 747 1.14 -10.59 35.33
N TYR A 748 0.57 -11.11 36.42
CA TYR A 748 0.47 -10.34 37.65
C TYR A 748 1.80 -10.25 38.41
N TYR A 749 2.71 -11.23 38.28
CA TYR A 749 4.10 -11.09 38.75
C TYR A 749 4.89 -10.05 37.95
N LYS A 750 4.64 -9.89 36.64
CA LYS A 750 5.23 -8.81 35.85
C LYS A 750 4.70 -7.45 36.29
N LYS A 751 3.39 -7.32 36.50
CA LYS A 751 2.78 -6.11 37.05
C LYS A 751 3.30 -5.80 38.47
N ALA A 752 3.44 -6.81 39.33
CA ALA A 752 4.04 -6.64 40.65
C ALA A 752 5.52 -6.23 40.55
N LEU A 753 6.27 -6.77 39.58
CA LEU A 753 7.68 -6.41 39.37
C LEU A 753 7.85 -4.96 38.88
N GLU A 754 6.96 -4.49 38.01
CA GLU A 754 6.92 -3.10 37.54
C GLU A 754 6.68 -2.11 38.69
N ASN A 755 5.94 -2.54 39.71
CA ASN A 755 5.56 -1.72 40.87
C ASN A 755 6.33 -2.06 42.16
N ALA A 756 7.39 -2.88 42.10
CA ALA A 756 8.18 -3.25 43.26
C ALA A 756 9.16 -2.13 43.65
N GLU A 757 9.12 -1.68 44.90
CA GLU A 757 9.96 -0.57 45.38
C GLU A 757 11.38 -1.01 45.78
N ASP A 758 11.53 -2.20 46.38
CA ASP A 758 12.80 -2.68 46.91
C ASP A 758 13.45 -3.79 46.06
N GLU A 759 14.79 -3.85 46.10
CA GLU A 759 15.58 -4.78 45.27
C GLU A 759 15.45 -6.25 45.72
N GLN A 760 15.06 -6.50 46.98
CA GLN A 760 14.86 -7.87 47.47
C GLN A 760 13.58 -8.46 46.87
N SER A 761 12.47 -7.71 46.92
CA SER A 761 11.20 -8.08 46.29
C SER A 761 11.33 -8.24 44.77
N LYS A 762 12.09 -7.36 44.10
CA LYS A 762 12.39 -7.52 42.66
C LYS A 762 13.19 -8.78 42.36
N LYS A 763 14.15 -9.13 43.22
CA LYS A 763 14.96 -10.34 43.05
C LYS A 763 14.10 -11.59 43.26
N GLU A 764 13.29 -11.61 44.31
CA GLU A 764 12.33 -12.69 44.56
C GLU A 764 11.35 -12.83 43.41
N LEU A 765 10.76 -11.75 42.92
CA LEU A 765 9.87 -11.76 41.75
C LEU A 765 10.56 -12.23 40.47
N LYS A 766 11.84 -11.88 40.25
CA LYS A 766 12.63 -12.38 39.11
C LYS A 766 12.93 -13.87 39.23
N GLU A 767 13.17 -14.38 40.43
CA GLU A 767 13.33 -15.82 40.69
C GLU A 767 11.99 -16.56 40.51
N LEU A 768 10.89 -15.99 41.00
CA LEU A 768 9.54 -16.53 40.82
C LEU A 768 9.11 -16.49 39.34
N LEU A 769 9.41 -15.42 38.61
CA LEU A 769 9.24 -15.33 37.16
C LEU A 769 10.15 -16.30 36.43
N GLY A 770 11.40 -16.49 36.86
CA GLY A 770 12.30 -17.50 36.32
C GLY A 770 11.75 -18.91 36.51
N LEU A 771 11.18 -19.24 37.67
CA LEU A 771 10.52 -20.52 37.91
C LEU A 771 9.24 -20.71 37.08
N VAL A 772 8.65 -19.63 36.58
CA VAL A 772 7.44 -19.62 35.75
C VAL A 772 7.77 -19.55 34.24
N GLU A 773 8.90 -18.93 33.86
CA GLU A 773 9.38 -18.73 32.47
C GLU A 773 10.43 -19.76 32.02
N ASP A 774 11.17 -20.43 32.93
CA ASP A 774 12.14 -21.48 32.57
C ASP A 774 11.46 -22.82 32.19
N THR A 775 10.17 -22.94 32.55
CA THR A 775 9.27 -23.94 31.96
C THR A 775 9.11 -23.76 30.45
N ASP A 776 9.29 -22.55 29.90
CA ASP A 776 9.03 -22.24 28.48
C ASP A 776 10.22 -22.56 27.55
N LYS A 777 11.46 -22.39 28.01
CA LYS A 777 12.67 -22.72 27.22
C LYS A 777 12.91 -24.22 27.03
N THR A 778 12.35 -25.05 27.89
CA THR A 778 12.48 -26.50 27.77
C THR A 778 11.37 -27.11 26.91
N ILE A 779 10.36 -26.33 26.48
CA ILE A 779 9.19 -26.82 25.74
C ILE A 779 9.41 -26.80 24.23
N VAL A 780 10.06 -25.78 23.66
CA VAL A 780 10.26 -25.68 22.19
C VAL A 780 11.11 -26.84 21.63
N GLU A 781 12.06 -27.36 22.40
CA GLU A 781 12.81 -28.57 22.01
C GLU A 781 12.08 -29.89 22.38
N LYS A 782 11.04 -29.85 23.24
CA LYS A 782 10.25 -31.03 23.65
C LYS A 782 8.96 -31.23 22.85
N THR A 783 8.44 -30.23 22.13
CA THR A 783 7.20 -30.36 21.33
C THR A 783 7.40 -30.93 19.93
N ALA A 784 8.64 -31.07 19.44
CA ALA A 784 8.92 -31.73 18.16
C ALA A 784 8.55 -33.23 18.13
N ASN A 785 8.07 -33.81 19.24
CA ASN A 785 7.70 -35.23 19.39
C ASN A 785 6.40 -35.44 20.20
N LYS A 786 5.41 -34.53 20.16
CA LYS A 786 4.09 -34.77 20.76
C LYS A 786 3.09 -35.27 19.71
N ASP A 787 2.57 -36.47 19.93
CA ASP A 787 1.47 -37.06 19.16
C ASP A 787 0.13 -36.44 19.64
N PHE A 788 -0.40 -35.46 18.91
CA PHE A 788 -1.63 -34.76 19.30
C PHE A 788 -2.86 -35.64 19.04
N LYS A 789 -3.57 -36.03 20.10
CA LYS A 789 -4.80 -36.85 20.00
C LYS A 789 -5.98 -36.11 19.37
N SER A 790 -6.07 -34.79 19.51
CA SER A 790 -7.13 -33.98 18.90
C SER A 790 -6.73 -33.56 17.49
N ARG A 791 -7.71 -33.44 16.58
CA ARG A 791 -7.51 -32.97 15.21
C ARG A 791 -8.16 -31.61 14.96
N LYS A 792 -8.44 -30.84 16.02
CA LYS A 792 -9.06 -29.52 15.92
C LYS A 792 -8.09 -28.45 16.41
N LEU A 793 -7.90 -27.35 15.69
CA LEU A 793 -6.91 -26.31 15.98
C LEU A 793 -7.56 -24.95 16.24
N HIS A 794 -7.38 -24.41 17.43
CA HIS A 794 -7.83 -23.07 17.81
C HIS A 794 -6.67 -22.09 17.63
N LEU A 795 -6.80 -21.16 16.70
CA LEU A 795 -5.77 -20.20 16.30
C LEU A 795 -5.93 -18.90 17.07
N GLY A 796 -4.83 -18.34 17.57
CA GLY A 796 -4.84 -17.08 18.32
C GLY A 796 -5.71 -17.17 19.58
N CYS A 797 -5.63 -18.30 20.27
CA CYS A 797 -6.58 -18.64 21.32
C CYS A 797 -6.50 -17.72 22.55
N GLY A 798 -5.39 -16.98 22.73
CA GLY A 798 -5.17 -16.11 23.87
C GLY A 798 -5.41 -16.84 25.19
N ARG A 799 -6.33 -16.31 26.00
CA ARG A 799 -6.80 -16.97 27.24
C ARG A 799 -8.07 -17.80 27.04
N ASN A 800 -8.67 -17.80 25.85
CA ASN A 800 -9.91 -18.50 25.55
C ASN A 800 -9.63 -19.95 25.11
N ILE A 801 -9.39 -20.84 26.07
CA ILE A 801 -8.97 -22.20 25.78
C ILE A 801 -10.16 -23.09 25.46
N LEU A 802 -10.18 -23.69 24.27
CA LEU A 802 -11.23 -24.61 23.86
C LEU A 802 -10.88 -26.04 24.27
N LYS A 803 -11.70 -26.61 25.16
CA LYS A 803 -11.53 -28.00 25.61
C LYS A 803 -11.69 -28.97 24.43
N GLY A 804 -10.72 -29.86 24.28
CA GLY A 804 -10.70 -30.86 23.20
C GLY A 804 -10.16 -30.33 21.87
N TRP A 805 -9.70 -29.08 21.81
CA TRP A 805 -8.94 -28.50 20.70
C TRP A 805 -7.46 -28.44 21.06
N ILE A 806 -6.60 -28.42 20.04
CA ILE A 806 -5.22 -27.96 20.14
C ILE A 806 -5.27 -26.43 20.11
N ASN A 807 -4.86 -25.77 21.17
CA ASN A 807 -4.89 -24.32 21.30
C ASN A 807 -3.52 -23.75 20.90
N LEU A 808 -3.51 -22.82 19.94
CA LEU A 808 -2.32 -22.22 19.38
C LEU A 808 -2.34 -20.71 19.60
N ASP A 809 -1.24 -20.16 20.09
CA ASP A 809 -1.06 -18.71 20.23
C ASP A 809 0.41 -18.31 19.98
N ILE A 810 0.66 -17.02 19.73
CA ILE A 810 2.04 -16.49 19.63
C ILE A 810 2.69 -16.37 21.01
N ILE A 811 1.89 -16.24 22.07
CA ILE A 811 2.32 -16.18 23.46
C ILE A 811 2.02 -17.52 24.12
N HIS A 812 2.96 -18.07 24.90
CA HIS A 812 2.66 -19.22 25.74
C HIS A 812 1.66 -18.79 26.84
N LEU A 813 0.37 -19.17 26.74
CA LEU A 813 -0.74 -18.90 27.69
C LEU A 813 -1.47 -20.20 28.17
N PRO A 814 -2.42 -20.16 29.14
CA PRO A 814 -3.24 -21.29 29.61
C PRO A 814 -2.57 -22.65 29.62
N GLY A 815 -2.92 -23.72 28.91
CA GLY A 815 -4.01 -23.93 27.97
C GLY A 815 -3.58 -23.91 26.51
N VAL A 816 -2.53 -23.16 26.16
CA VAL A 816 -1.92 -23.14 24.83
C VAL A 816 -1.09 -24.41 24.66
N ASP A 817 -1.50 -25.25 23.73
CA ASP A 817 -0.83 -26.49 23.36
C ASP A 817 0.38 -26.23 22.42
N VAL A 818 0.31 -25.19 21.58
CA VAL A 818 1.33 -24.86 20.56
C VAL A 818 1.63 -23.36 20.55
N VAL A 819 2.90 -22.98 20.68
CA VAL A 819 3.35 -21.59 20.55
C VAL A 819 3.91 -21.36 19.15
N ALA A 820 3.26 -20.52 18.35
CA ALA A 820 3.70 -20.23 16.99
C ALA A 820 3.26 -18.84 16.52
N ASP A 821 4.15 -18.17 15.77
CA ASP A 821 3.88 -16.88 15.13
C ASP A 821 3.19 -17.11 13.77
N LEU A 822 1.88 -16.90 13.74
CA LEU A 822 1.05 -17.05 12.54
C LEU A 822 1.35 -16.00 11.45
N ASP A 823 1.94 -14.86 11.80
CA ASP A 823 2.30 -13.82 10.83
C ASP A 823 3.62 -14.15 10.09
N ASN A 824 4.42 -15.06 10.64
CA ASN A 824 5.70 -15.51 10.09
C ASN A 824 5.64 -16.88 9.39
N CYS A 825 4.44 -17.38 9.05
CA CYS A 825 4.23 -18.64 8.34
C CYS A 825 4.95 -18.75 6.98
N LYS A 826 5.37 -17.61 6.41
CA LYS A 826 6.21 -17.58 5.20
C LYS A 826 7.60 -18.18 5.42
N ASN A 827 8.17 -18.01 6.61
CA ASN A 827 9.54 -18.42 6.93
C ASN A 827 9.59 -19.61 7.90
N VAL A 828 8.58 -19.75 8.76
CA VAL A 828 8.52 -20.78 9.80
C VAL A 828 7.26 -21.61 9.60
N ARG A 829 7.40 -22.93 9.41
CA ARG A 829 6.25 -23.84 9.31
C ARG A 829 5.67 -24.13 10.70
N LEU A 830 4.36 -24.35 10.76
CA LEU A 830 3.70 -24.86 11.94
C LEU A 830 4.12 -26.31 12.20
N PRO A 831 4.24 -26.72 13.48
CA PRO A 831 4.72 -28.04 13.87
C PRO A 831 3.64 -29.13 13.72
N PHE A 832 2.98 -29.18 12.56
CA PHE A 832 1.99 -30.19 12.22
C PHE A 832 2.28 -30.81 10.86
N ASP A 833 1.98 -32.10 10.75
CA ASP A 833 2.10 -32.84 9.49
C ASP A 833 1.08 -32.36 8.45
N ASP A 834 1.39 -32.56 7.17
CA ASP A 834 0.46 -32.30 6.07
C ASP A 834 -0.82 -33.14 6.27
N ASN A 835 -1.99 -32.53 6.06
CA ASN A 835 -3.29 -33.22 6.20
C ASN A 835 -3.55 -33.86 7.58
N SER A 836 -3.15 -33.20 8.66
CA SER A 836 -3.34 -33.68 10.04
C SER A 836 -4.58 -33.09 10.74
N ILE A 837 -4.99 -31.86 10.40
CA ILE A 837 -6.04 -31.10 11.11
C ILE A 837 -7.39 -31.16 10.38
N GLU A 838 -8.47 -31.43 11.11
CA GLU A 838 -9.85 -31.58 10.63
C GLU A 838 -10.70 -30.31 10.79
N GLU A 839 -10.44 -29.51 11.84
CA GLU A 839 -11.21 -28.29 12.11
C GLU A 839 -10.30 -27.16 12.60
N PHE A 840 -10.61 -25.92 12.21
CA PHE A 840 -9.94 -24.70 12.64
C PHE A 840 -10.96 -23.71 13.19
N TYR A 841 -10.58 -23.00 14.24
CA TYR A 841 -11.37 -21.91 14.80
C TYR A 841 -10.46 -20.72 15.08
N ALA A 842 -10.90 -19.52 14.75
CA ALA A 842 -10.22 -18.27 15.04
C ALA A 842 -11.27 -17.20 15.35
N SER A 843 -11.05 -16.45 16.42
CA SER A 843 -11.96 -15.39 16.86
C SER A 843 -11.14 -14.16 17.21
N HIS A 844 -11.45 -13.04 16.56
CA HIS A 844 -10.75 -11.76 16.70
C HIS A 844 -9.23 -11.92 16.55
N LEU A 845 -8.81 -12.41 15.38
CA LEU A 845 -7.41 -12.78 15.07
C LEU A 845 -6.98 -12.26 13.70
N ILE A 846 -7.75 -12.58 12.67
CA ILE A 846 -7.34 -12.41 11.27
C ILE A 846 -7.12 -10.93 10.90
N GLU A 847 -7.80 -10.02 11.58
CA GLU A 847 -7.66 -8.56 11.52
C GLU A 847 -6.35 -8.03 12.10
N HIS A 848 -5.65 -8.81 12.95
CA HIS A 848 -4.34 -8.48 13.51
C HIS A 848 -3.18 -9.07 12.68
N ILE A 849 -3.45 -9.93 11.69
CA ILE A 849 -2.41 -10.60 10.88
C ILE A 849 -1.98 -9.71 9.71
N ASN A 850 -0.70 -9.35 9.63
CA ASN A 850 -0.18 -8.54 8.52
C ASN A 850 -0.13 -9.34 7.19
N ASN A 851 0.23 -10.62 7.26
CA ASN A 851 0.46 -11.51 6.12
C ASN A 851 -0.50 -12.72 6.10
N PRO A 852 -1.81 -12.53 5.86
CA PRO A 852 -2.77 -13.63 5.96
C PRO A 852 -2.68 -14.68 4.84
N LEU A 853 -2.09 -14.36 3.68
CA LEU A 853 -1.94 -15.34 2.59
C LEU A 853 -0.96 -16.48 2.96
N PRO A 854 0.28 -16.21 3.41
CA PRO A 854 1.15 -17.25 3.94
C PRO A 854 0.53 -18.06 5.09
N MET A 855 -0.18 -17.41 6.01
CA MET A 855 -0.89 -18.09 7.10
C MET A 855 -1.93 -19.07 6.53
N MET A 856 -2.81 -18.62 5.63
CA MET A 856 -3.87 -19.46 5.07
C MET A 856 -3.34 -20.59 4.18
N GLU A 857 -2.20 -20.38 3.51
CA GLU A 857 -1.49 -21.44 2.76
C GLU A 857 -0.93 -22.50 3.69
N GLU A 858 -0.31 -22.10 4.80
CA GLU A 858 0.21 -23.03 5.81
C GLU A 858 -0.92 -23.78 6.52
N LEU A 859 -2.03 -23.11 6.84
CA LEU A 859 -3.24 -23.76 7.35
C LEU A 859 -3.80 -24.76 6.33
N HIS A 860 -3.79 -24.43 5.03
CA HIS A 860 -4.24 -25.36 3.98
C HIS A 860 -3.33 -26.58 3.91
N ARG A 861 -2.00 -26.43 4.04
CA ARG A 861 -1.05 -27.55 4.08
C ARG A 861 -1.43 -28.57 5.16
N ILE A 862 -1.64 -28.11 6.39
CA ILE A 862 -1.94 -28.97 7.54
C ILE A 862 -3.40 -29.45 7.58
N ALA A 863 -4.32 -28.78 6.86
CA ALA A 863 -5.72 -29.17 6.77
C ALA A 863 -5.93 -30.50 6.03
N LYS A 864 -6.86 -31.33 6.50
CA LYS A 864 -7.35 -32.49 5.74
C LYS A 864 -8.23 -32.06 4.56
N PRO A 865 -8.39 -32.93 3.54
CA PRO A 865 -9.44 -32.74 2.56
C PRO A 865 -10.79 -32.54 3.25
N ASN A 866 -11.49 -31.45 2.92
CA ASN A 866 -12.76 -31.02 3.51
C ASN A 866 -12.70 -30.55 4.96
N ALA A 867 -11.53 -30.26 5.53
CA ALA A 867 -11.43 -29.65 6.85
C ALA A 867 -12.16 -28.30 6.89
N ILE A 868 -12.80 -27.99 8.02
CA ILE A 868 -13.60 -26.77 8.19
C ILE A 868 -12.81 -25.73 8.97
N ALA A 869 -12.77 -24.48 8.51
CA ALA A 869 -12.20 -23.38 9.26
C ALA A 869 -13.25 -22.29 9.51
N VAL A 870 -13.41 -21.89 10.77
CA VAL A 870 -14.36 -20.86 11.17
C VAL A 870 -13.59 -19.64 11.68
N PHE A 871 -13.80 -18.50 11.02
CA PHE A 871 -13.22 -17.21 11.39
C PHE A 871 -14.32 -16.27 11.86
N LYS A 872 -14.11 -15.64 13.01
CA LYS A 872 -15.01 -14.68 13.61
C LYS A 872 -14.25 -13.35 13.75
N CYS A 873 -14.72 -12.28 13.12
CA CYS A 873 -14.06 -10.97 13.13
C CYS A 873 -15.07 -9.82 13.00
N PRO A 874 -14.71 -8.58 13.39
CA PRO A 874 -15.51 -7.39 13.13
C PRO A 874 -15.80 -7.21 11.64
N TYR A 875 -17.01 -6.74 11.32
CA TYR A 875 -17.35 -6.42 9.93
C TYR A 875 -16.71 -5.09 9.54
N GLY A 876 -16.16 -4.98 8.33
CA GLY A 876 -15.31 -3.85 7.93
C GLY A 876 -15.96 -2.45 7.96
N SER A 877 -17.29 -2.36 8.03
CA SER A 877 -18.01 -1.09 8.20
C SER A 877 -18.52 -0.83 9.63
N SER A 878 -18.11 -1.66 10.60
CA SER A 878 -18.34 -1.47 12.03
C SER A 878 -17.27 -0.56 12.65
N ASP A 879 -17.60 0.12 13.74
CA ASP A 879 -16.66 0.92 14.52
C ASP A 879 -15.60 0.01 15.20
N ASP A 880 -15.99 -1.18 15.68
CA ASP A 880 -15.06 -2.20 16.19
C ASP A 880 -13.93 -2.54 15.21
N ALA A 881 -14.20 -2.49 13.89
CA ALA A 881 -13.18 -2.76 12.88
C ALA A 881 -12.11 -1.65 12.75
N VAL A 882 -12.30 -0.48 13.35
CA VAL A 882 -11.36 0.67 13.28
C VAL A 882 -10.97 1.27 14.64
N GLU A 883 -11.73 0.99 15.71
CA GLU A 883 -11.45 1.51 17.06
C GLU A 883 -10.25 0.83 17.72
N ASP A 884 -10.02 -0.46 17.45
CA ASP A 884 -8.83 -1.17 17.91
C ASP A 884 -7.61 -0.76 17.03
N PRO A 885 -6.61 -0.04 17.60
CA PRO A 885 -5.45 0.43 16.84
C PRO A 885 -4.50 -0.70 16.41
N THR A 886 -4.72 -1.92 16.89
CA THR A 886 -3.95 -3.11 16.50
C THR A 886 -4.53 -3.82 15.28
N HIS A 887 -5.72 -3.45 14.82
CA HIS A 887 -6.27 -3.95 13.56
C HIS A 887 -5.48 -3.39 12.38
N VAL A 888 -4.91 -4.28 11.58
CA VAL A 888 -4.13 -3.91 10.39
C VAL A 888 -4.96 -4.03 9.10
N ARG A 889 -6.16 -4.60 9.15
CA ARG A 889 -7.04 -4.79 7.99
C ARG A 889 -8.52 -4.99 8.35
N GLN A 890 -9.39 -4.42 7.51
CA GLN A 890 -10.84 -4.62 7.56
C GLN A 890 -11.30 -5.78 6.65
N TYR A 891 -12.32 -6.53 7.08
CA TYR A 891 -12.90 -7.65 6.33
C TYR A 891 -14.36 -7.42 5.95
N PHE A 892 -14.68 -7.61 4.67
CA PHE A 892 -16.01 -7.46 4.09
C PHE A 892 -16.54 -8.79 3.57
N LEU A 893 -17.80 -8.80 3.12
CA LEU A 893 -18.52 -9.99 2.65
C LEU A 893 -17.76 -10.82 1.60
N THR A 894 -16.96 -10.17 0.74
CA THR A 894 -16.20 -10.84 -0.33
C THR A 894 -14.74 -11.11 0.01
N SER A 895 -14.23 -10.60 1.14
CA SER A 895 -12.81 -10.66 1.49
C SER A 895 -12.26 -12.08 1.57
N PHE A 896 -13.03 -13.01 2.15
CA PHE A 896 -12.61 -14.40 2.33
C PHE A 896 -12.63 -15.23 1.04
N GLY A 897 -13.29 -14.75 -0.02
CA GLY A 897 -13.25 -15.41 -1.33
C GLY A 897 -11.82 -15.50 -1.87
N TYR A 898 -10.97 -14.53 -1.53
CA TYR A 898 -9.56 -14.53 -1.89
C TYR A 898 -8.74 -15.62 -1.19
N PHE A 899 -9.25 -16.43 -0.27
CA PHE A 899 -8.52 -17.61 0.22
C PHE A 899 -8.81 -18.88 -0.61
N SER A 900 -9.67 -18.78 -1.62
CA SER A 900 -10.03 -19.86 -2.54
C SER A 900 -9.26 -19.75 -3.86
N GLN A 901 -8.66 -20.84 -4.32
CA GLN A 901 -7.85 -20.83 -5.55
C GLN A 901 -8.63 -20.35 -6.80
N PRO A 902 -9.90 -20.72 -7.02
CA PRO A 902 -10.75 -20.16 -8.09
C PRO A 902 -10.86 -18.63 -8.14
N PHE A 903 -10.62 -17.90 -7.04
CA PHE A 903 -10.67 -16.43 -7.04
C PHE A 903 -9.46 -15.78 -7.71
N TYR A 904 -8.37 -16.53 -7.89
CA TYR A 904 -7.12 -16.07 -8.50
C TYR A 904 -7.08 -16.20 -10.03
N TRP A 905 -8.22 -16.46 -10.67
CA TRP A 905 -8.33 -16.69 -12.12
C TRP A 905 -7.88 -15.51 -13.01
N ARG A 906 -7.89 -14.28 -12.49
CA ARG A 906 -7.38 -13.07 -13.18
C ARG A 906 -5.93 -12.73 -12.84
N ALA A 907 -5.43 -13.19 -11.69
CA ALA A 907 -4.13 -12.78 -11.18
C ALA A 907 -3.58 -13.81 -10.18
N ASP A 908 -2.39 -14.34 -10.46
CA ASP A 908 -1.68 -15.23 -9.55
C ASP A 908 -0.82 -14.42 -8.57
N TYR A 909 -1.26 -14.33 -7.31
CA TYR A 909 -0.51 -13.65 -6.23
C TYR A 909 0.47 -14.57 -5.50
N GLY A 910 0.79 -15.74 -6.06
CA GLY A 910 1.72 -16.71 -5.48
C GLY A 910 1.16 -17.54 -4.33
N TYR A 911 -0.13 -17.39 -4.01
CA TYR A 911 -0.82 -18.18 -2.99
C TYR A 911 -1.13 -19.59 -3.50
N ARG A 912 -0.92 -20.60 -2.65
CA ARG A 912 -1.08 -22.02 -3.01
C ARG A 912 -1.93 -22.78 -1.98
N GLY A 913 -3.10 -22.24 -1.65
CA GLY A 913 -4.14 -22.91 -0.87
C GLY A 913 -5.51 -22.81 -1.56
N ASP A 914 -6.48 -23.63 -1.12
CA ASP A 914 -7.85 -23.52 -1.60
C ASP A 914 -8.86 -23.70 -0.47
N TRP A 915 -9.33 -22.58 0.07
CA TRP A 915 -10.39 -22.51 1.07
C TRP A 915 -11.69 -22.02 0.46
N LEU A 916 -12.64 -22.92 0.28
CA LEU A 916 -13.97 -22.60 -0.20
C LEU A 916 -14.79 -21.91 0.89
N THR A 917 -15.23 -20.67 0.65
CA THR A 917 -16.17 -19.99 1.55
C THR A 917 -17.57 -20.57 1.38
N GLU A 918 -17.99 -21.42 2.31
CA GLU A 918 -19.30 -22.09 2.25
C GLU A 918 -20.41 -21.19 2.78
N LYS A 919 -20.15 -20.50 3.90
CA LYS A 919 -21.18 -19.75 4.63
C LYS A 919 -20.60 -18.52 5.30
N ILE A 920 -21.34 -17.41 5.24
CA ILE A 920 -21.06 -16.19 6.00
C ILE A 920 -22.31 -15.84 6.81
N THR A 921 -22.13 -15.65 8.11
CA THR A 921 -23.19 -15.20 9.02
C THR A 921 -22.89 -13.77 9.46
N LEU A 922 -23.82 -12.86 9.22
CA LEU A 922 -23.73 -11.47 9.66
C LEU A 922 -24.56 -11.30 10.94
N VAL A 923 -23.92 -10.85 12.01
CA VAL A 923 -24.56 -10.60 13.30
C VAL A 923 -25.01 -9.15 13.35
N VAL A 924 -26.32 -8.94 13.47
CA VAL A 924 -26.95 -7.62 13.49
C VAL A 924 -27.80 -7.46 14.75
N ASP A 925 -28.00 -6.20 15.14
CA ASP A 925 -28.74 -5.83 16.34
C ASP A 925 -30.21 -6.29 16.28
N LYS A 926 -30.60 -7.16 17.21
CA LYS A 926 -31.96 -7.73 17.22
C LYS A 926 -33.04 -6.68 17.34
N ASP A 927 -32.89 -5.69 18.20
CA ASP A 927 -33.94 -4.69 18.48
C ASP A 927 -34.19 -3.79 17.27
N ARG A 928 -33.13 -3.44 16.54
CA ARG A 928 -33.21 -2.60 15.34
C ARG A 928 -33.73 -3.34 14.10
N TYR A 929 -33.47 -4.64 13.99
CA TYR A 929 -33.70 -5.41 12.77
C TYR A 929 -34.77 -6.51 12.89
N SER A 930 -35.40 -6.65 14.05
CA SER A 930 -36.55 -7.55 14.24
C SER A 930 -37.68 -7.21 13.25
N GLY A 931 -38.16 -8.23 12.52
CA GLY A 931 -39.24 -8.10 11.54
C GLY A 931 -38.82 -7.70 10.13
N LYS A 932 -37.54 -7.36 9.89
CA LYS A 932 -37.00 -7.15 8.52
C LYS A 932 -36.58 -8.47 7.89
N THR A 933 -36.75 -8.55 6.58
CA THR A 933 -36.27 -9.68 5.78
C THR A 933 -34.74 -9.63 5.64
N PRO A 934 -34.06 -10.79 5.47
CA PRO A 934 -32.61 -10.80 5.23
C PRO A 934 -32.16 -9.93 4.05
N GLN A 935 -33.00 -9.77 3.03
CA GLN A 935 -32.69 -8.94 1.86
C GLN A 935 -32.71 -7.44 2.20
N GLU A 936 -33.70 -6.97 2.97
CA GLU A 936 -33.74 -5.58 3.45
C GLU A 936 -32.53 -5.25 4.34
N ILE A 937 -32.13 -6.20 5.19
CA ILE A 937 -30.93 -6.04 6.03
C ILE A 937 -29.68 -5.95 5.15
N LEU A 938 -29.52 -6.81 4.15
CA LEU A 938 -28.38 -6.76 3.23
C LEU A 938 -28.33 -5.48 2.39
N GLU A 939 -29.48 -4.89 2.03
CA GLU A 939 -29.52 -3.58 1.39
C GLU A 939 -29.01 -2.48 2.32
N GLU A 940 -29.33 -2.55 3.62
CA GLU A 940 -28.80 -1.62 4.62
C GLU A 940 -27.31 -1.83 4.90
N VAL A 941 -26.81 -3.07 4.94
CA VAL A 941 -25.38 -3.37 5.10
C VAL A 941 -24.53 -2.68 4.02
N ASN A 942 -25.06 -2.50 2.82
CA ASN A 942 -24.39 -1.82 1.71
C ASN A 942 -24.51 -0.29 1.75
N ARG A 943 -25.35 0.28 2.62
CA ARG A 943 -25.65 1.73 2.68
C ARG A 943 -25.20 2.40 3.97
N TYR A 944 -25.21 1.67 5.08
CA TYR A 944 -25.00 2.22 6.41
C TYR A 944 -23.88 1.50 7.16
N ARG A 945 -23.15 2.26 7.99
CA ARG A 945 -22.17 1.71 8.94
C ARG A 945 -22.87 1.14 10.17
N ASN A 946 -22.17 0.28 10.92
CA ASN A 946 -22.65 -0.32 12.18
C ASN A 946 -23.97 -1.10 12.05
N VAL A 947 -24.27 -1.62 10.85
CA VAL A 947 -25.40 -2.54 10.65
C VAL A 947 -25.02 -3.94 11.12
N VAL A 948 -23.84 -4.41 10.70
CA VAL A 948 -23.24 -5.67 11.15
C VAL A 948 -22.19 -5.34 12.20
N LYS A 949 -22.33 -5.91 13.39
CA LYS A 949 -21.30 -5.81 14.44
C LYS A 949 -20.21 -6.84 14.17
N GLU A 950 -20.61 -8.07 13.87
CA GLU A 950 -19.69 -9.20 13.79
C GLU A 950 -19.98 -10.10 12.57
N MET A 951 -18.93 -10.63 11.96
CA MET A 951 -19.00 -11.52 10.81
C MET A 951 -18.36 -12.87 11.15
N ILE A 952 -19.11 -13.94 10.92
CA ILE A 952 -18.64 -15.32 11.12
C ILE A 952 -18.57 -16.01 9.76
N VAL A 953 -17.38 -16.45 9.37
CA VAL A 953 -17.09 -17.04 8.08
C VAL A 953 -16.67 -18.50 8.24
N GLN A 954 -17.37 -19.39 7.55
CA GLN A 954 -17.04 -20.81 7.47
C GLN A 954 -16.42 -21.12 6.11
N LEU A 955 -15.20 -21.65 6.15
CA LEU A 955 -14.41 -22.09 5.02
C LEU A 955 -14.24 -23.61 5.03
N LYS A 956 -13.98 -24.18 3.86
CA LYS A 956 -13.68 -25.60 3.68
C LYS A 956 -12.44 -25.81 2.83
N ALA A 957 -11.48 -26.58 3.33
CA ALA A 957 -10.25 -26.91 2.61
C ALA A 957 -10.55 -27.86 1.44
N ILE A 958 -10.31 -27.41 0.22
CA ILE A 958 -10.46 -28.24 -0.98
C ILE A 958 -9.11 -28.85 -1.35
N LYS A 959 -9.09 -30.19 -1.47
CA LYS A 959 -7.91 -30.97 -1.84
C LYS A 959 -8.29 -32.06 -2.85
N PRO A 960 -7.58 -32.20 -3.98
CA PRO A 960 -6.50 -31.31 -4.44
C PRO A 960 -7.02 -29.89 -4.72
N ILE A 961 -6.11 -28.92 -4.70
CA ILE A 961 -6.40 -27.50 -4.98
C ILE A 961 -7.09 -27.39 -6.34
N ARG A 962 -8.24 -26.70 -6.42
CA ARG A 962 -8.94 -26.48 -7.70
C ARG A 962 -8.15 -25.54 -8.60
N GLU A 963 -8.34 -25.68 -9.90
CA GLU A 963 -7.75 -24.74 -10.85
C GLU A 963 -8.28 -23.30 -10.61
N PRO A 964 -7.46 -22.26 -10.83
CA PRO A 964 -7.88 -20.87 -10.70
C PRO A 964 -8.79 -20.49 -11.88
N LYS A 965 -10.02 -20.98 -11.85
CA LYS A 965 -11.03 -20.83 -12.89
C LYS A 965 -12.27 -20.14 -12.33
N LYS A 966 -12.76 -19.12 -13.03
CA LYS A 966 -13.92 -18.32 -12.60
C LYS A 966 -15.17 -19.19 -12.41
N GLU A 967 -15.38 -20.16 -13.29
CA GLU A 967 -16.50 -21.10 -13.25
C GLU A 967 -16.51 -22.02 -12.03
N LEU A 968 -15.37 -22.15 -11.33
CA LEU A 968 -15.25 -22.92 -10.10
C LEU A 968 -15.49 -22.05 -8.85
N GLN A 969 -15.76 -20.75 -9.02
CA GLN A 969 -16.17 -19.88 -7.93
C GLN A 969 -17.60 -20.21 -7.51
N THR A 970 -17.80 -20.27 -6.20
CA THR A 970 -19.12 -20.41 -5.61
C THR A 970 -19.35 -19.24 -4.67
N LEU A 971 -20.53 -18.63 -4.77
CA LEU A 971 -20.93 -17.62 -3.80
C LEU A 971 -21.25 -18.28 -2.47
N PRO A 972 -20.82 -17.70 -1.34
CA PRO A 972 -21.13 -18.24 -0.03
C PRO A 972 -22.63 -18.09 0.27
N LYS A 973 -23.18 -19.01 1.06
CA LYS A 973 -24.50 -18.83 1.65
C LYS A 973 -24.43 -17.72 2.70
N ILE A 974 -25.26 -16.69 2.56
CA ILE A 974 -25.33 -15.59 3.53
C ILE A 974 -26.49 -15.85 4.50
N GLU A 975 -26.22 -15.78 5.79
CA GLU A 975 -27.22 -15.86 6.85
C GLU A 975 -27.15 -14.62 7.74
N ILE A 976 -28.31 -14.18 8.23
CA ILE A 976 -28.41 -13.07 9.18
C ILE A 976 -28.75 -13.66 10.55
N CYS A 977 -27.95 -13.33 11.56
CA CYS A 977 -28.19 -13.68 12.94
C CYS A 977 -28.59 -12.41 13.70
N LEU A 978 -29.80 -12.43 14.27
CA LEU A 978 -30.25 -11.39 15.20
C LEU A 978 -29.71 -11.73 16.59
N MET A 979 -28.82 -10.90 17.12
CA MET A 979 -28.24 -11.08 18.45
C MET A 979 -28.65 -9.95 19.38
#